data_AF-A0A848LDQ1-F1
#
_entry.id   AF-A0A848LDQ1-F1
#
_cell.length_a   1.000
_cell.length_b   1.000
_cell.length_c   1.000
_cell.angle_alpha   90.00
_cell.angle_beta   90.00
_cell.angle_gamma   90.00
#
_symmetry.space_group_name_H-M   'P 1'
#
loop_
_entity.id
_entity.type
_entity.pdbx_description
1 polymer ?
#
loop_
_entity_poly.entity_id
_entity_poly.type
_entity_poly.pdbx_seq_one_letter_code
_entity_poly.pdbx_strand_id
1 'polypeptide(L)'
;QLSSLPPRQLPLDIRPPPRPPDAPAEKGNTGPDDDDEDAPDLDSWEPRRRRNRRDAGAKPDKPPPTPTLDRVAVPWHKLAQDDQLDPAYEQDALVTLLRSRLAAKDAEAIVLVGPSGVGKTAVLHALAQALRAKSATATERVRPFFFLDGTRLIAGQGGWGDWQQQVLTCFREATDSHAIICLGHALELLDAGKSAQSDQNVAQLLLPLLATREVSVVAEATPEDWAVVERRNTSFARLFSVVRVEEPAPDALARIVERVAADESGAMDVLPEALEEVRFLCRRFLPYGAQVGNAVTFLRRLLATCTHAAQSRVTHLDAIRQFASESGIPEALLRDDMPMEASQVRAFLSTRVLGQETAVERAASVVSVLKAGLADTRRPFGVLLFVGPTGVGKTELSKALAELLFGAKERMVRLDMGEYAGPDALLRLLGDGETPGHLSSAVRRQPFCVVLLDEVEKAHPAVHDALLGVLGEGRLTDASGRFTDFRNAVLVLTSNLGADTWRARVGFDSAGALPDAAVLRAHYLAEVQRFFRPELFNRLDDVVVFSPLSADLLRRLVVREVEAVCRRPGLSLHDARLDVTPAALDWLAARGFDPRYGARPLKRALERELVVPVAAWLAEHPRNGPVSLSVDANSEGLQLRAESVGGAAEGVGRQAIEKVLEEAASLRAEVQRWSRSNPMVALRRELAVFDKASRQPAYWEERGLAEESSRKSSEARELEKAFRDVAQQAEAIEDLLFEAHLSRAVGQAESLAREVSGLRRAFLPLRERLYASLFPTSRGCTLILIPGRGAWPQLVTLAKAYESWAAAQSLSFQRALLKPEEPKDGEKKKPSRKDAPLFWAQEKKTPLDEIKPAPAGYAIQVTGHIHPLLLASEHGVHRFVEGSQAAVVRVRFEPSAPNVYSLPRMDALEKLLPKHEVRRIRPTANGQGGGSLEDLRTGAKQRFGPEGPNMEALLEAWLQWRVFGTQEED
;
A
#
# COMPACT_ATOMS: atom_id res chain seq x y z
N GLN A 1 -25.57 15.35 -31.15
CA GLN A 1 -26.62 15.29 -32.19
C GLN A 1 -27.60 14.10 -32.02
N LEU A 2 -27.45 13.24 -30.99
CA LEU A 2 -28.41 12.16 -30.66
C LEU A 2 -29.67 12.65 -29.93
N SER A 3 -29.62 13.83 -29.30
CA SER A 3 -30.73 14.43 -28.54
C SER A 3 -31.87 14.98 -29.39
N SER A 4 -31.72 15.00 -30.72
CA SER A 4 -32.71 15.57 -31.65
C SER A 4 -33.49 14.54 -32.48
N LEU A 5 -33.25 13.24 -32.27
CA LEU A 5 -33.90 12.19 -33.08
C LEU A 5 -35.18 11.68 -32.41
N PRO A 6 -36.32 11.64 -33.13
CA PRO A 6 -37.56 11.06 -32.60
C PRO A 6 -37.44 9.54 -32.44
N PRO A 7 -38.26 8.90 -31.56
CA PRO A 7 -38.16 7.47 -31.21
C PRO A 7 -38.20 6.47 -32.38
N ARG A 8 -38.64 6.91 -33.57
CA ARG A 8 -38.72 6.11 -34.79
C ARG A 8 -37.41 6.05 -35.60
N GLN A 9 -36.37 6.80 -35.22
CA GLN A 9 -35.09 6.88 -35.95
C GLN A 9 -33.91 6.23 -35.21
N LEU A 10 -34.16 5.52 -34.11
CA LEU A 10 -33.19 4.57 -33.56
C LEU A 10 -33.03 3.39 -34.53
N PRO A 11 -31.82 2.84 -34.75
CA PRO A 11 -31.58 1.75 -35.70
C PRO A 11 -32.55 0.59 -35.49
N LEU A 12 -33.32 0.29 -36.53
CA LEU A 12 -34.33 -0.75 -36.59
C LEU A 12 -33.67 -2.13 -36.61
N ASP A 13 -33.52 -2.74 -35.44
CA ASP A 13 -33.66 -4.19 -35.30
C ASP A 13 -34.61 -4.47 -34.11
N ILE A 14 -35.86 -4.02 -34.28
CA ILE A 14 -36.86 -3.79 -33.21
C ILE A 14 -38.00 -4.80 -33.33
N ARG A 15 -37.69 -6.10 -33.38
CA ARG A 15 -38.71 -7.12 -33.11
C ARG A 15 -38.19 -8.11 -32.08
N PRO A 16 -38.93 -8.35 -30.98
CA PRO A 16 -38.62 -9.47 -30.10
C PRO A 16 -38.64 -10.76 -30.95
N PRO A 17 -37.76 -11.73 -30.68
CA PRO A 17 -37.77 -13.00 -31.41
C PRO A 17 -39.17 -13.63 -31.33
N PRO A 18 -39.68 -14.24 -32.41
CA PRO A 18 -40.96 -14.93 -32.38
C PRO A 18 -40.92 -16.01 -31.30
N ARG A 19 -42.04 -16.21 -30.58
CA ARG A 19 -42.16 -17.30 -29.61
C ARG A 19 -41.88 -18.63 -30.34
N PRO A 20 -41.07 -19.54 -29.76
CA PRO A 20 -41.01 -20.91 -30.26
C PRO A 20 -42.42 -21.53 -30.21
N PRO A 21 -42.78 -22.40 -31.17
CA PRO A 21 -44.07 -23.08 -31.15
C PRO A 21 -44.20 -23.92 -29.87
N ASP A 22 -45.38 -23.91 -29.26
CA ASP A 22 -45.68 -24.70 -28.06
C ASP A 22 -45.33 -26.17 -28.31
N ALA A 23 -44.53 -26.77 -27.42
CA ALA A 23 -44.17 -28.18 -27.50
C ALA A 23 -45.45 -29.05 -27.46
N PRO A 24 -45.56 -30.11 -28.28
CA PRO A 24 -46.75 -30.96 -28.29
C PRO A 24 -46.88 -31.66 -26.93
N ALA A 25 -48.05 -31.53 -26.31
CA ALA A 25 -48.38 -32.21 -25.06
C ALA A 25 -48.36 -33.73 -25.27
N GLU A 26 -47.40 -34.42 -24.66
CA GLU A 26 -47.44 -35.88 -24.56
C GLU A 26 -48.64 -36.29 -23.69
N LYS A 27 -49.48 -37.16 -24.24
CA LYS A 27 -50.63 -37.75 -23.55
C LYS A 27 -50.13 -38.83 -22.59
N GLY A 28 -49.86 -38.42 -21.35
CA GLY A 28 -49.68 -39.33 -20.20
C GLY A 28 -51.03 -39.86 -19.70
N ASN A 29 -51.03 -41.15 -19.37
CA ASN A 29 -52.15 -42.02 -19.04
C ASN A 29 -52.93 -41.58 -17.78
N THR A 30 -54.26 -41.57 -17.83
CA THR A 30 -55.17 -41.27 -16.71
C THR A 30 -55.34 -42.51 -15.81
N GLY A 31 -54.86 -42.44 -14.56
CA GLY A 31 -55.26 -43.30 -13.43
C GLY A 31 -55.99 -42.46 -12.36
N PRO A 32 -56.82 -43.07 -11.49
CA PRO A 32 -57.95 -42.39 -10.88
C PRO A 32 -57.57 -41.53 -9.67
N ASP A 33 -58.30 -40.41 -9.59
CA ASP A 33 -58.54 -39.49 -8.48
C ASP A 33 -58.05 -39.94 -7.09
N ASP A 34 -57.05 -39.23 -6.57
CA ASP A 34 -56.87 -38.96 -5.15
C ASP A 34 -56.84 -37.43 -4.96
N ASP A 35 -57.93 -36.92 -4.42
CA ASP A 35 -58.05 -35.57 -3.87
C ASP A 35 -57.23 -35.52 -2.58
N ASP A 36 -55.97 -35.07 -2.62
CA ASP A 36 -55.26 -34.56 -1.44
C ASP A 36 -54.12 -33.60 -1.84
N GLU A 37 -54.33 -32.35 -1.43
CA GLU A 37 -53.36 -31.30 -1.05
C GLU A 37 -52.31 -30.78 -2.08
N ASP A 38 -52.48 -29.48 -2.39
CA ASP A 38 -51.55 -28.57 -3.09
C ASP A 38 -50.12 -28.54 -2.48
N ALA A 39 -49.28 -29.52 -2.79
CA ALA A 39 -47.83 -29.39 -2.69
C ALA A 39 -47.24 -29.30 -4.12
N PRO A 40 -46.73 -28.14 -4.58
CA PRO A 40 -46.13 -28.05 -5.90
C PRO A 40 -44.90 -28.96 -5.96
N ASP A 41 -44.87 -29.86 -6.93
CA ASP A 41 -43.75 -30.73 -7.23
C ASP A 41 -42.49 -29.87 -7.49
N LEU A 42 -41.53 -29.88 -6.56
CA LEU A 42 -40.41 -28.94 -6.54
C LEU A 42 -39.34 -29.28 -7.59
N ASP A 43 -39.39 -30.48 -8.19
CA ASP A 43 -38.35 -31.00 -9.07
C ASP A 43 -38.50 -30.64 -10.55
N SER A 44 -39.62 -30.03 -10.97
CA SER A 44 -39.80 -29.57 -12.35
C SER A 44 -40.45 -28.19 -12.46
N TRP A 45 -40.04 -27.40 -13.47
CA TRP A 45 -40.66 -26.11 -13.77
C TRP A 45 -41.88 -26.32 -14.67
N GLU A 46 -43.08 -26.29 -14.09
CA GLU A 46 -44.33 -26.24 -14.86
C GLU A 46 -44.78 -24.80 -15.12
N PRO A 47 -44.98 -24.37 -16.38
CA PRO A 47 -45.55 -23.07 -16.70
C PRO A 47 -46.96 -22.95 -16.09
N ARG A 48 -47.26 -21.88 -15.35
CA ARG A 48 -48.62 -21.69 -14.82
C ARG A 48 -49.60 -21.60 -15.98
N ARG A 49 -50.54 -22.56 -16.09
CA ARG A 49 -51.70 -22.44 -16.97
C ARG A 49 -52.40 -21.12 -16.64
N ARG A 50 -52.51 -20.22 -17.61
CA ARG A 50 -53.18 -18.91 -17.48
C ARG A 50 -54.54 -19.10 -16.79
N ARG A 51 -54.63 -18.84 -15.49
CA ARG A 51 -55.92 -18.71 -14.80
C ARG A 51 -56.69 -17.61 -15.52
N ASN A 52 -57.87 -17.95 -16.01
CA ASN A 52 -58.77 -17.02 -16.66
C ASN A 52 -58.93 -15.79 -15.78
N ARG A 53 -58.57 -14.63 -16.33
CA ARG A 53 -58.47 -13.33 -15.67
C ARG A 53 -59.88 -12.73 -15.45
N ARG A 54 -60.78 -13.48 -14.81
CA ARG A 54 -62.13 -13.02 -14.45
C ARG A 54 -62.21 -12.39 -13.05
N ASP A 55 -61.19 -12.58 -12.21
CA ASP A 55 -61.07 -11.87 -10.95
C ASP A 55 -59.90 -10.88 -10.99
N ALA A 56 -60.14 -9.71 -11.59
CA ALA A 56 -59.29 -8.54 -11.43
C ALA A 56 -59.72 -7.76 -10.17
N GLY A 57 -59.68 -8.42 -9.02
CA GLY A 57 -59.62 -7.76 -7.72
C GLY A 57 -58.25 -7.12 -7.53
N ALA A 58 -58.22 -5.94 -6.91
CA ALA A 58 -57.05 -5.05 -6.78
C ALA A 58 -55.72 -5.79 -6.60
N LYS A 59 -54.73 -5.45 -7.45
CA LYS A 59 -53.34 -5.88 -7.25
C LYS A 59 -52.90 -5.45 -5.84
N PRO A 60 -52.33 -6.34 -5.02
CA PRO A 60 -51.87 -5.95 -3.69
C PRO A 60 -50.84 -4.82 -3.79
N ASP A 61 -50.95 -3.82 -2.89
CA ASP A 61 -50.06 -2.64 -2.86
C ASP A 61 -48.59 -2.99 -2.53
N LYS A 62 -48.32 -4.20 -2.03
CA LYS A 62 -46.97 -4.70 -1.74
C LYS A 62 -46.72 -6.04 -2.45
N PRO A 63 -45.54 -6.23 -3.07
CA PRO A 63 -45.15 -7.51 -3.63
C PRO A 63 -45.02 -8.58 -2.53
N PRO A 64 -45.27 -9.87 -2.86
CA PRO A 64 -45.04 -10.98 -1.94
C PRO A 64 -43.58 -11.04 -1.45
N PRO A 65 -43.32 -11.64 -0.27
CA PRO A 65 -41.98 -11.77 0.28
C PRO A 65 -41.09 -12.66 -0.61
N THR A 66 -39.81 -12.34 -0.67
CA THR A 66 -38.80 -13.02 -1.51
C THR A 66 -37.63 -13.52 -0.65
N PRO A 67 -37.84 -14.52 0.22
CA PRO A 67 -36.83 -14.92 1.22
C PRO A 67 -35.54 -15.47 0.61
N THR A 68 -35.61 -16.18 -0.52
CA THR A 68 -34.42 -16.73 -1.18
C THR A 68 -33.66 -15.64 -1.91
N LEU A 69 -34.35 -14.77 -2.65
CA LEU A 69 -33.72 -13.62 -3.31
C LEU A 69 -33.11 -12.65 -2.31
N ASP A 70 -33.78 -12.35 -1.20
CA ASP A 70 -33.21 -11.48 -0.14
C ASP A 70 -31.96 -12.07 0.52
N ARG A 71 -31.81 -13.41 0.51
CA ARG A 71 -30.63 -14.11 1.05
C ARG A 71 -29.46 -14.15 0.07
N VAL A 72 -29.72 -14.40 -1.21
CA VAL A 72 -28.67 -14.73 -2.20
C VAL A 72 -28.35 -13.55 -3.13
N ALA A 73 -29.35 -12.74 -3.47
CA ALA A 73 -29.22 -11.63 -4.40
C ALA A 73 -28.90 -10.31 -3.67
N VAL A 74 -28.40 -9.33 -4.43
CA VAL A 74 -28.22 -7.96 -3.96
C VAL A 74 -29.46 -7.14 -4.33
N PRO A 75 -30.18 -6.55 -3.35
CA PRO A 75 -31.41 -5.81 -3.62
C PRO A 75 -31.10 -4.39 -4.14
N TRP A 76 -30.75 -4.26 -5.42
CA TRP A 76 -30.50 -2.96 -6.07
C TRP A 76 -31.64 -1.96 -5.88
N HIS A 77 -32.88 -2.43 -5.81
CA HIS A 77 -34.01 -1.54 -5.53
C HIS A 77 -34.02 -0.91 -4.14
N LYS A 78 -33.41 -1.54 -3.12
CA LYS A 78 -33.22 -0.97 -1.77
C LYS A 78 -32.05 0.02 -1.80
N LEU A 79 -30.92 -0.38 -2.40
CA LEU A 79 -29.76 0.50 -2.60
C LEU A 79 -30.11 1.77 -3.39
N ALA A 80 -31.01 1.67 -4.38
CA ALA A 80 -31.52 2.81 -5.13
C ALA A 80 -32.41 3.74 -4.31
N GLN A 81 -33.12 3.23 -3.29
CA GLN A 81 -33.91 4.06 -2.36
C GLN A 81 -32.99 4.83 -1.40
N ASP A 82 -31.87 4.22 -1.02
CA ASP A 82 -30.88 4.78 -0.10
C ASP A 82 -29.80 5.63 -0.80
N ASP A 83 -29.93 5.84 -2.12
CA ASP A 83 -29.00 6.58 -2.98
C ASP A 83 -27.55 6.04 -2.95
N GLN A 84 -27.41 4.71 -2.88
CA GLN A 84 -26.12 4.00 -2.78
C GLN A 84 -25.66 3.37 -4.09
N LEU A 85 -26.35 3.63 -5.20
CA LEU A 85 -25.98 3.11 -6.52
C LEU A 85 -25.27 4.18 -7.36
N ASP A 86 -24.31 3.75 -8.16
CA ASP A 86 -23.62 4.65 -9.11
C ASP A 86 -24.61 5.27 -10.11
N PRO A 87 -24.62 6.60 -10.28
CA PRO A 87 -25.44 7.27 -11.30
C PRO A 87 -24.89 7.05 -12.71
N ALA A 88 -25.75 7.20 -13.72
CA ALA A 88 -25.35 7.19 -15.13
C ALA A 88 -25.57 8.56 -15.78
N TYR A 89 -24.49 9.33 -15.93
CA TYR A 89 -24.53 10.63 -16.60
C TYR A 89 -24.63 10.46 -18.13
N GLU A 90 -25.38 11.36 -18.78
CA GLU A 90 -25.58 11.39 -20.24
C GLU A 90 -26.22 10.12 -20.83
N GLN A 91 -26.92 9.31 -20.02
CA GLN A 91 -27.52 8.03 -20.44
C GLN A 91 -29.07 8.01 -20.35
N ASP A 92 -29.73 9.16 -20.21
CA ASP A 92 -31.19 9.25 -20.02
C ASP A 92 -32.00 8.55 -21.12
N ALA A 93 -31.54 8.64 -22.37
CA ALA A 93 -32.20 8.02 -23.52
C ALA A 93 -32.17 6.48 -23.42
N LEU A 94 -31.03 5.92 -23.00
CA LEU A 94 -30.85 4.47 -22.84
C LEU A 94 -31.65 3.95 -21.64
N VAL A 95 -31.64 4.68 -20.52
CA VAL A 95 -32.46 4.35 -19.33
C VAL A 95 -33.95 4.37 -19.69
N THR A 96 -34.40 5.38 -20.45
CA THR A 96 -35.79 5.49 -20.92
C THR A 96 -36.17 4.31 -21.83
N LEU A 97 -35.27 3.91 -22.75
CA LEU A 97 -35.45 2.75 -23.60
C LEU A 97 -35.61 1.48 -22.76
N LEU A 98 -34.69 1.20 -21.83
CA LEU A 98 -34.75 0.01 -20.98
C LEU A 98 -36.00 -0.02 -20.11
N ARG A 99 -36.37 1.12 -19.51
CA ARG A 99 -37.61 1.26 -18.74
C ARG A 99 -38.84 0.89 -19.58
N SER A 100 -38.91 1.37 -20.84
CA SER A 100 -40.02 1.04 -21.73
C SER A 100 -40.09 -0.44 -22.12
N ARG A 101 -38.93 -1.07 -22.33
CA ARG A 101 -38.82 -2.49 -22.71
C ARG A 101 -39.18 -3.41 -21.55
N LEU A 102 -38.67 -3.12 -20.35
CA LEU A 102 -38.92 -3.92 -19.16
C LEU A 102 -40.33 -3.73 -18.61
N ALA A 103 -41.02 -2.64 -18.97
CA ALA A 103 -42.44 -2.42 -18.68
C ALA A 103 -43.39 -3.12 -19.67
N ALA A 104 -42.87 -3.79 -20.71
CA ALA A 104 -43.69 -4.49 -21.70
C ALA A 104 -44.55 -5.60 -21.06
N LYS A 105 -45.65 -5.92 -21.74
CA LYS A 105 -46.67 -6.87 -21.24
C LYS A 105 -46.15 -8.31 -21.13
N ASP A 106 -45.22 -8.68 -22.02
CA ASP A 106 -44.47 -9.93 -21.95
C ASP A 106 -43.07 -9.60 -21.44
N ALA A 107 -42.56 -10.37 -20.47
CA ALA A 107 -41.25 -10.09 -19.93
C ALA A 107 -40.17 -10.39 -20.99
N GLU A 108 -39.24 -9.45 -21.17
CA GLU A 108 -38.13 -9.57 -22.11
C GLU A 108 -36.84 -9.89 -21.34
N ALA A 109 -36.01 -10.77 -21.92
CA ALA A 109 -34.62 -10.92 -21.51
C ALA A 109 -33.77 -9.99 -22.39
N ILE A 110 -33.03 -9.08 -21.78
CA ILE A 110 -32.22 -8.07 -22.48
C ILE A 110 -30.75 -8.29 -22.15
N VAL A 111 -29.87 -8.17 -23.13
CA VAL A 111 -28.41 -8.15 -22.90
C VAL A 111 -27.85 -6.80 -23.34
N LEU A 112 -27.18 -6.10 -22.43
CA LEU A 112 -26.40 -4.91 -22.73
C LEU A 112 -25.04 -5.34 -23.30
N VAL A 113 -24.80 -5.06 -24.58
CA VAL A 113 -23.54 -5.40 -25.25
C VAL A 113 -22.74 -4.14 -25.53
N GLY A 114 -21.55 -4.04 -24.96
CA GLY A 114 -20.67 -2.88 -25.15
C GLY A 114 -19.31 -3.09 -24.50
N PRO A 115 -18.28 -2.29 -24.86
CA PRO A 115 -16.93 -2.46 -24.34
C PRO A 115 -16.88 -2.47 -22.80
N SER A 116 -15.85 -3.11 -22.22
CA SER A 116 -15.65 -3.06 -20.77
C SER A 116 -15.47 -1.60 -20.29
N GLY A 117 -16.09 -1.23 -19.17
CA GLY A 117 -16.04 0.13 -18.64
C GLY A 117 -16.90 1.18 -19.35
N VAL A 118 -17.69 0.83 -20.38
CA VAL A 118 -18.55 1.81 -21.09
C VAL A 118 -19.73 2.36 -20.27
N GLY A 119 -19.99 1.78 -19.08
CA GLY A 119 -21.08 2.19 -18.20
C GLY A 119 -22.34 1.32 -18.26
N LYS A 120 -22.26 0.08 -18.75
CA LYS A 120 -23.39 -0.87 -18.77
C LYS A 120 -24.06 -1.03 -17.40
N THR A 121 -23.28 -1.34 -16.36
CA THR A 121 -23.78 -1.48 -14.99
C THR A 121 -24.33 -0.16 -14.44
N ALA A 122 -23.65 0.96 -14.70
CA ALA A 122 -24.13 2.28 -14.31
C ALA A 122 -25.51 2.58 -14.91
N VAL A 123 -25.76 2.23 -16.17
CA VAL A 123 -27.07 2.36 -16.82
C VAL A 123 -28.14 1.52 -16.10
N LEU A 124 -27.81 0.31 -15.64
CA LEU A 124 -28.74 -0.52 -14.88
C LEU A 124 -29.01 0.02 -13.47
N HIS A 125 -28.00 0.59 -12.83
CA HIS A 125 -28.14 1.31 -11.57
C HIS A 125 -29.05 2.54 -11.71
N ALA A 126 -28.83 3.35 -12.76
CA ALA A 126 -29.67 4.50 -13.08
C ALA A 126 -31.11 4.08 -13.42
N LEU A 127 -31.31 2.92 -14.06
CA LEU A 127 -32.63 2.34 -14.23
C LEU A 127 -33.28 1.99 -12.88
N ALA A 128 -32.54 1.38 -11.95
CA ALA A 128 -33.05 1.09 -10.61
C ALA A 128 -33.47 2.37 -9.86
N GLN A 129 -32.65 3.42 -9.93
CA GLN A 129 -32.97 4.75 -9.40
C GLN A 129 -34.20 5.37 -10.09
N ALA A 130 -34.29 5.29 -11.42
CA ALA A 130 -35.42 5.82 -12.18
C ALA A 130 -36.75 5.13 -11.82
N LEU A 131 -36.71 3.83 -11.47
CA LEU A 131 -37.88 3.09 -10.98
C LEU A 131 -38.27 3.48 -9.54
N ARG A 132 -37.42 4.20 -8.81
CA ARG A 132 -37.70 4.73 -7.46
C ARG A 132 -38.00 6.22 -7.44
N ALA A 133 -37.72 6.93 -8.52
CA ALA A 133 -37.98 8.35 -8.66
C ALA A 133 -39.47 8.71 -8.50
N LYS A 134 -39.73 9.95 -8.09
CA LYS A 134 -41.10 10.50 -8.01
C LYS A 134 -41.81 10.55 -9.37
N SER A 135 -41.08 10.52 -10.48
CA SER A 135 -41.63 10.44 -11.83
C SER A 135 -42.06 9.01 -12.23
N ALA A 136 -41.74 7.99 -11.44
CA ALA A 136 -42.16 6.61 -11.69
C ALA A 136 -43.65 6.39 -11.33
N THR A 137 -44.31 5.50 -12.07
CA THR A 137 -45.68 5.06 -11.77
C THR A 137 -45.73 4.23 -10.49
N ALA A 138 -46.90 4.13 -9.85
CA ALA A 138 -47.04 3.33 -8.62
C ALA A 138 -46.61 1.87 -8.81
N THR A 139 -46.91 1.28 -9.98
CA THR A 139 -46.52 -0.10 -10.31
C THR A 139 -45.01 -0.26 -10.49
N GLU A 140 -44.31 0.74 -11.02
CA GLU A 140 -42.86 0.70 -11.17
C GLU A 140 -42.14 0.83 -9.81
N ARG A 141 -42.67 1.70 -8.92
CA ARG A 141 -42.05 1.95 -7.60
C ARG A 141 -42.06 0.74 -6.68
N VAL A 142 -43.08 -0.10 -6.78
CA VAL A 142 -43.19 -1.31 -5.94
C VAL A 142 -42.44 -2.51 -6.53
N ARG A 143 -42.00 -2.43 -7.79
CA ARG A 143 -41.37 -3.56 -8.49
C ARG A 143 -39.96 -3.82 -7.96
N PRO A 144 -39.65 -5.00 -7.40
CA PRO A 144 -38.29 -5.31 -6.92
C PRO A 144 -37.29 -5.40 -8.09
N PHE A 145 -36.04 -5.03 -7.83
CA PHE A 145 -34.92 -5.19 -8.75
C PHE A 145 -33.73 -5.77 -7.99
N PHE A 146 -33.28 -6.95 -8.40
CA PHE A 146 -32.21 -7.71 -7.78
C PHE A 146 -31.04 -7.93 -8.74
N PHE A 147 -29.82 -7.96 -8.20
CA PHE A 147 -28.62 -8.44 -8.88
C PHE A 147 -28.23 -9.82 -8.36
N LEU A 148 -28.01 -10.75 -9.28
CA LEU A 148 -27.83 -12.16 -9.00
C LEU A 148 -26.98 -12.81 -10.11
N ASP A 149 -25.66 -12.82 -9.94
CA ASP A 149 -24.72 -13.42 -10.91
C ASP A 149 -24.66 -14.97 -10.81
N GLY A 150 -23.94 -15.59 -11.76
CA GLY A 150 -23.76 -17.03 -11.79
C GLY A 150 -23.11 -17.60 -10.52
N THR A 151 -22.16 -16.87 -9.91
CA THR A 151 -21.47 -17.29 -8.68
C THR A 151 -22.40 -17.32 -7.49
N ARG A 152 -23.28 -16.32 -7.33
CA ARG A 152 -24.29 -16.25 -6.28
C ARG A 152 -25.37 -17.31 -6.46
N LEU A 153 -25.78 -17.58 -7.70
CA LEU A 153 -26.75 -18.64 -7.99
C LEU A 153 -26.26 -20.01 -7.52
N ILE A 154 -24.95 -20.28 -7.68
CA ILE A 154 -24.34 -21.55 -7.26
C ILE A 154 -23.78 -21.53 -5.83
N ALA A 155 -23.80 -20.38 -5.15
CA ALA A 155 -23.35 -20.27 -3.76
C ALA A 155 -24.40 -20.89 -2.82
N GLY A 156 -24.04 -21.98 -2.12
CA GLY A 156 -24.96 -22.73 -1.27
C GLY A 156 -24.36 -24.06 -0.77
N GLN A 157 -25.07 -24.77 0.13
CA GLN A 157 -24.61 -26.02 0.76
C GLN A 157 -24.34 -27.11 -0.29
N GLY A 158 -23.28 -27.90 -0.09
CA GLY A 158 -22.66 -28.77 -1.09
C GLY A 158 -23.38 -30.08 -1.41
N GLY A 159 -24.71 -30.10 -1.39
CA GLY A 159 -25.51 -31.24 -1.89
C GLY A 159 -25.59 -31.27 -3.41
N TRP A 160 -25.68 -32.47 -3.99
CA TRP A 160 -26.00 -32.65 -5.40
C TRP A 160 -27.44 -32.16 -5.64
N GLY A 161 -27.63 -31.14 -6.49
CA GLY A 161 -28.97 -30.61 -6.81
C GLY A 161 -29.35 -29.30 -6.11
N ASP A 162 -28.63 -28.90 -5.07
CA ASP A 162 -29.02 -27.79 -4.19
C ASP A 162 -29.04 -26.43 -4.92
N TRP A 163 -28.07 -26.19 -5.81
CA TRP A 163 -28.02 -24.94 -6.55
C TRP A 163 -29.09 -24.86 -7.65
N GLN A 164 -29.49 -25.99 -8.23
CA GLN A 164 -30.57 -26.03 -9.22
C GLN A 164 -31.90 -25.64 -8.57
N GLN A 165 -32.20 -26.20 -7.40
CA GLN A 165 -33.38 -25.84 -6.61
C GLN A 165 -33.37 -24.38 -6.19
N GLN A 166 -32.20 -23.84 -5.84
CA GLN A 166 -32.03 -22.42 -5.54
C GLN A 166 -32.38 -21.52 -6.75
N VAL A 167 -31.90 -21.85 -7.95
CA VAL A 167 -32.23 -21.11 -9.20
C VAL A 167 -33.74 -21.13 -9.44
N LEU A 168 -34.36 -22.32 -9.37
CA LEU A 168 -35.80 -22.47 -9.59
C LEU A 168 -36.61 -21.65 -8.58
N THR A 169 -36.25 -21.72 -7.30
CA THR A 169 -36.91 -20.97 -6.22
C THR A 169 -36.78 -19.45 -6.43
N CYS A 170 -35.58 -18.96 -6.78
CA CYS A 170 -35.37 -17.55 -7.09
C CYS A 170 -36.25 -17.06 -8.25
N PHE A 171 -36.39 -17.85 -9.31
CA PHE A 171 -37.24 -17.49 -10.46
C PHE A 171 -38.74 -17.59 -10.15
N ARG A 172 -39.17 -18.51 -9.29
CA ARG A 172 -40.55 -18.55 -8.77
C ARG A 172 -40.85 -17.28 -7.95
N GLU A 173 -39.99 -16.93 -6.99
CA GLU A 173 -40.12 -15.70 -6.19
C GLU A 173 -40.13 -14.44 -7.06
N ALA A 174 -39.27 -14.38 -8.08
CA ALA A 174 -39.23 -13.26 -9.03
C ALA A 174 -40.50 -13.16 -9.89
N THR A 175 -41.08 -14.31 -10.26
CA THR A 175 -42.35 -14.35 -11.01
C THR A 175 -43.50 -13.82 -10.16
N ASP A 176 -43.63 -14.30 -8.94
CA ASP A 176 -44.70 -13.91 -8.01
C ASP A 176 -44.60 -12.44 -7.59
N SER A 177 -43.38 -11.92 -7.43
CA SER A 177 -43.13 -10.51 -7.08
C SER A 177 -43.02 -9.57 -8.28
N HIS A 178 -43.13 -10.09 -9.50
CA HIS A 178 -42.85 -9.37 -10.75
C HIS A 178 -41.48 -8.67 -10.76
N ALA A 179 -40.46 -9.26 -10.14
CA ALA A 179 -39.13 -8.67 -10.01
C ALA A 179 -38.42 -8.54 -11.37
N ILE A 180 -37.43 -7.65 -11.41
CA ILE A 180 -36.40 -7.58 -12.44
C ILE A 180 -35.15 -8.26 -11.88
N ILE A 181 -34.51 -9.13 -12.66
CA ILE A 181 -33.25 -9.78 -12.28
C ILE A 181 -32.13 -9.32 -13.21
N CYS A 182 -31.06 -8.78 -12.66
CA CYS A 182 -29.79 -8.62 -13.36
C CYS A 182 -28.91 -9.85 -13.11
N LEU A 183 -28.57 -10.60 -14.17
CA LEU A 183 -27.77 -11.82 -14.10
C LEU A 183 -26.25 -11.59 -14.20
N GLY A 184 -25.79 -10.34 -14.15
CA GLY A 184 -24.37 -10.00 -14.33
C GLY A 184 -23.89 -10.33 -15.75
N HIS A 185 -22.72 -10.97 -15.86
CA HIS A 185 -22.09 -11.24 -17.15
C HIS A 185 -22.64 -12.51 -17.82
N ALA A 186 -23.15 -12.37 -19.05
CA ALA A 186 -23.83 -13.45 -19.76
C ALA A 186 -22.94 -14.68 -20.03
N LEU A 187 -21.63 -14.47 -20.26
CA LEU A 187 -20.68 -15.57 -20.52
C LEU A 187 -20.46 -16.43 -19.28
N GLU A 188 -20.42 -15.83 -18.08
CA GLU A 188 -20.20 -16.55 -16.82
C GLU A 188 -21.30 -17.57 -16.54
N LEU A 189 -22.53 -17.31 -17.01
CA LEU A 189 -23.67 -18.21 -16.87
C LEU A 189 -23.49 -19.54 -17.63
N LEU A 190 -22.65 -19.56 -18.68
CA LEU A 190 -22.33 -20.78 -19.43
C LEU A 190 -21.34 -21.68 -18.69
N ASP A 191 -20.58 -21.14 -17.75
CA ASP A 191 -19.53 -21.85 -17.02
C ASP A 191 -19.91 -22.10 -15.55
N ALA A 192 -20.79 -21.29 -14.97
CA ALA A 192 -21.34 -21.49 -13.62
C ALA A 192 -22.10 -22.82 -13.50
N GLY A 193 -21.76 -23.62 -12.48
CA GLY A 193 -22.40 -24.89 -12.17
C GLY A 193 -21.74 -26.13 -12.78
N LYS A 194 -20.76 -25.97 -13.67
CA LYS A 194 -20.00 -27.09 -14.23
C LYS A 194 -19.17 -27.78 -13.16
N SER A 195 -19.20 -29.11 -13.16
CA SER A 195 -18.36 -29.95 -12.29
C SER A 195 -17.64 -31.00 -13.11
N ALA A 196 -16.60 -31.64 -12.55
CA ALA A 196 -15.88 -32.72 -13.23
C ALA A 196 -16.76 -33.93 -13.59
N GLN A 197 -17.97 -34.03 -13.04
CA GLN A 197 -18.92 -35.13 -13.27
C GLN A 197 -20.21 -34.70 -14.00
N SER A 198 -20.41 -33.41 -14.31
CA SER A 198 -21.60 -32.92 -15.00
C SER A 198 -21.33 -31.62 -15.79
N ASP A 199 -21.74 -31.63 -17.06
CA ASP A 199 -21.70 -30.46 -17.96
C ASP A 199 -22.92 -29.54 -17.81
N GLN A 200 -23.85 -29.84 -16.90
CA GLN A 200 -24.96 -28.94 -16.58
C GLN A 200 -24.43 -27.62 -16.04
N ASN A 201 -24.99 -26.53 -16.55
CA ASN A 201 -24.64 -25.17 -16.15
C ASN A 201 -25.90 -24.33 -15.96
N VAL A 202 -25.75 -23.17 -15.33
CA VAL A 202 -26.85 -22.24 -15.03
C VAL A 202 -27.61 -21.86 -16.29
N ALA A 203 -26.93 -21.56 -17.40
CA ALA A 203 -27.58 -21.18 -18.65
C ALA A 203 -28.54 -22.26 -19.19
N GLN A 204 -28.21 -23.54 -19.05
CA GLN A 204 -29.10 -24.64 -19.45
C GLN A 204 -30.40 -24.68 -18.63
N LEU A 205 -30.33 -24.39 -17.32
CA LEU A 205 -31.53 -24.30 -16.47
C LEU A 205 -32.35 -23.04 -16.76
N LEU A 206 -31.69 -21.94 -17.13
CA LEU A 206 -32.36 -20.69 -17.48
C LEU A 206 -33.12 -20.77 -18.82
N LEU A 207 -32.74 -21.66 -19.74
CA LEU A 207 -33.40 -21.81 -21.04
C LEU A 207 -34.94 -21.92 -20.95
N PRO A 208 -35.52 -22.91 -20.23
CA PRO A 208 -36.98 -23.02 -20.09
C PRO A 208 -37.59 -21.83 -19.33
N LEU A 209 -36.89 -21.29 -18.33
CA LEU A 209 -37.36 -20.18 -17.48
C LEU A 209 -37.48 -18.86 -18.26
N LEU A 210 -36.52 -18.56 -19.13
CA LEU A 210 -36.53 -17.37 -19.97
C LEU A 210 -37.49 -17.51 -21.15
N ALA A 211 -37.71 -18.73 -21.63
CA ALA A 211 -38.66 -19.00 -22.72
C ALA A 211 -40.12 -18.71 -22.33
N THR A 212 -40.50 -18.86 -21.05
CA THR A 212 -41.88 -18.56 -20.60
C THR A 212 -42.23 -17.07 -20.66
N ARG A 213 -41.22 -16.17 -20.63
CA ARG A 213 -41.38 -14.71 -20.59
C ARG A 213 -42.21 -14.22 -19.40
N GLU A 214 -42.02 -14.84 -18.24
CA GLU A 214 -42.69 -14.46 -16.98
C GLU A 214 -41.84 -13.51 -16.10
N VAL A 215 -40.51 -13.60 -16.20
CA VAL A 215 -39.56 -12.76 -15.43
C VAL A 215 -38.76 -11.87 -16.37
N SER A 216 -38.62 -10.59 -16.03
CA SER A 216 -37.79 -9.66 -16.80
C SER A 216 -36.34 -9.81 -16.36
N VAL A 217 -35.47 -10.07 -17.32
CA VAL A 217 -34.06 -10.38 -17.06
C VAL A 217 -33.17 -9.43 -17.84
N VAL A 218 -32.11 -8.96 -17.20
CA VAL A 218 -31.06 -8.18 -17.84
C VAL A 218 -29.71 -8.84 -17.61
N ALA A 219 -28.85 -8.84 -18.61
CA ALA A 219 -27.48 -9.30 -18.51
C ALA A 219 -26.55 -8.29 -19.21
N GLU A 220 -25.25 -8.43 -18.96
CA GLU A 220 -24.21 -7.61 -19.59
C GLU A 220 -23.21 -8.50 -20.33
N ALA A 221 -22.65 -8.02 -21.43
CA ALA A 221 -21.55 -8.68 -22.12
C ALA A 221 -20.65 -7.65 -22.82
N THR A 222 -19.38 -8.01 -23.01
CA THR A 222 -18.56 -7.37 -24.04
C THR A 222 -18.95 -7.91 -25.42
N PRO A 223 -18.65 -7.20 -26.53
CA PRO A 223 -18.88 -7.72 -27.88
C PRO A 223 -18.19 -9.08 -28.10
N GLU A 224 -16.98 -9.25 -27.57
CA GLU A 224 -16.20 -10.48 -27.65
C GLU A 224 -16.87 -11.61 -26.87
N ASP A 225 -17.28 -11.35 -25.63
CA ASP A 225 -17.97 -12.33 -24.78
C ASP A 225 -19.31 -12.76 -25.39
N TRP A 226 -20.05 -11.80 -25.95
CA TRP A 226 -21.32 -12.08 -26.60
C TRP A 226 -21.14 -12.98 -27.84
N ALA A 227 -20.13 -12.72 -28.66
CA ALA A 227 -19.79 -13.59 -29.78
C ALA A 227 -19.37 -15.00 -29.34
N VAL A 228 -18.75 -15.15 -28.17
CA VAL A 228 -18.48 -16.46 -27.57
C VAL A 228 -19.77 -17.14 -27.13
N VAL A 229 -20.70 -16.41 -26.48
CA VAL A 229 -22.01 -16.93 -26.07
C VAL A 229 -22.82 -17.42 -27.27
N GLU A 230 -22.90 -16.64 -28.35
CA GLU A 230 -23.62 -17.01 -29.58
C GLU A 230 -23.07 -18.30 -30.22
N ARG A 231 -21.74 -18.47 -30.20
CA ARG A 231 -21.05 -19.67 -30.72
C ARG A 231 -21.20 -20.89 -29.82
N ARG A 232 -21.07 -20.73 -28.49
CA ARG A 232 -21.11 -21.85 -27.53
C ARG A 232 -22.52 -22.34 -27.24
N ASN A 233 -23.51 -21.45 -27.20
CA ASN A 233 -24.90 -21.80 -26.90
C ASN A 233 -25.88 -20.87 -27.64
N THR A 234 -26.11 -21.15 -28.92
CA THR A 234 -27.01 -20.36 -29.77
C THR A 234 -28.45 -20.33 -29.26
N SER A 235 -28.94 -21.40 -28.64
CA SER A 235 -30.30 -21.46 -28.08
C SER A 235 -30.48 -20.47 -26.94
N PHE A 236 -29.48 -20.36 -26.05
CA PHE A 236 -29.49 -19.39 -24.95
C PHE A 236 -29.40 -17.96 -25.47
N ALA A 237 -28.49 -17.69 -26.41
CA ALA A 237 -28.32 -16.37 -27.00
C ALA A 237 -29.60 -15.83 -27.66
N ARG A 238 -30.37 -16.71 -28.35
CA ARG A 238 -31.63 -16.36 -29.02
C ARG A 238 -32.76 -15.88 -28.10
N LEU A 239 -32.67 -16.14 -26.80
CA LEU A 239 -33.68 -15.69 -25.83
C LEU A 239 -33.49 -14.22 -25.45
N PHE A 240 -32.29 -13.66 -25.65
CA PHE A 240 -31.98 -12.28 -25.31
C PHE A 240 -32.19 -11.32 -26.49
N SER A 241 -32.73 -10.13 -26.19
CA SER A 241 -32.67 -8.98 -27.08
C SER A 241 -31.39 -8.19 -26.81
N VAL A 242 -30.61 -7.94 -27.86
CA VAL A 242 -29.34 -7.21 -27.75
C VAL A 242 -29.58 -5.71 -27.79
N VAL A 243 -29.16 -5.01 -26.74
CA VAL A 243 -29.12 -3.54 -26.69
C VAL A 243 -27.65 -3.13 -26.65
N ARG A 244 -27.21 -2.39 -27.67
CA ARG A 244 -25.82 -1.96 -27.77
C ARG A 244 -25.58 -0.69 -26.95
N VAL A 245 -24.50 -0.70 -26.17
CA VAL A 245 -24.02 0.47 -25.42
C VAL A 245 -22.73 0.94 -26.05
N GLU A 246 -22.83 2.08 -26.74
CA GLU A 246 -21.71 2.70 -27.43
C GLU A 246 -20.93 3.65 -26.49
N GLU A 247 -19.68 3.89 -26.86
CA GLU A 247 -18.85 4.82 -26.14
C GLU A 247 -19.34 6.27 -26.34
N PRO A 248 -19.39 7.08 -25.27
CA PRO A 248 -19.85 8.46 -25.39
C PRO A 248 -18.92 9.26 -26.33
N ALA A 249 -19.52 10.19 -27.07
CA ALA A 249 -18.75 11.16 -27.86
C ALA A 249 -17.80 11.96 -26.95
N PRO A 250 -16.66 12.48 -27.46
CA PRO A 250 -15.66 13.19 -26.65
C PRO A 250 -16.24 14.31 -25.77
N ASP A 251 -17.21 15.08 -26.29
CA ASP A 251 -17.86 16.16 -25.51
C ASP A 251 -18.74 15.60 -24.39
N ALA A 252 -19.42 14.47 -24.62
CA ALA A 252 -20.20 13.80 -23.59
C ALA A 252 -19.28 13.18 -22.54
N LEU A 253 -18.14 12.59 -22.94
CA LEU A 253 -17.11 12.11 -22.01
C LEU A 253 -16.59 13.24 -21.11
N ALA A 254 -16.30 14.42 -21.66
CA ALA A 254 -15.88 15.57 -20.86
C ALA A 254 -16.91 15.93 -19.78
N ARG A 255 -18.19 16.04 -20.16
CA ARG A 255 -19.29 16.30 -19.22
C ARG A 255 -19.47 15.20 -18.16
N ILE A 256 -19.33 13.93 -18.55
CA ILE A 256 -19.39 12.79 -17.62
C ILE A 256 -18.28 12.92 -16.57
N VAL A 257 -17.03 13.16 -17.00
CA VAL A 257 -15.86 13.28 -16.12
C VAL A 257 -15.99 14.50 -15.19
N GLU A 258 -16.45 15.64 -15.70
CA GLU A 258 -16.75 16.84 -14.91
C GLU A 258 -17.82 16.58 -13.84
N ARG A 259 -18.87 15.84 -14.21
CA ARG A 259 -19.96 15.55 -13.29
C ARG A 259 -19.55 14.56 -12.20
N VAL A 260 -18.81 13.51 -12.56
CA VAL A 260 -18.19 12.60 -11.59
C VAL A 260 -17.29 13.36 -10.63
N ALA A 261 -16.43 14.25 -11.16
CA ALA A 261 -15.56 15.06 -10.33
C ALA A 261 -16.35 15.92 -9.34
N ALA A 262 -17.41 16.60 -9.80
CA ALA A 262 -18.24 17.45 -8.95
C ALA A 262 -18.98 16.67 -7.85
N ASP A 263 -19.48 15.47 -8.17
CA ASP A 263 -20.27 14.68 -7.23
C ASP A 263 -19.37 13.90 -6.23
N GLU A 264 -18.11 13.61 -6.59
CA GLU A 264 -17.20 12.80 -5.75
C GLU A 264 -16.02 13.57 -5.13
N SER A 265 -15.74 14.81 -5.52
CA SER A 265 -14.63 15.60 -4.94
C SER A 265 -14.87 16.06 -3.50
N GLY A 266 -16.12 16.00 -3.03
CA GLY A 266 -16.53 16.49 -1.72
C GLY A 266 -16.27 18.00 -1.58
N ALA A 267 -15.29 18.37 -0.75
CA ALA A 267 -14.91 19.78 -0.55
C ALA A 267 -13.69 20.20 -1.37
N MET A 268 -13.10 19.30 -2.16
CA MET A 268 -11.92 19.60 -2.96
C MET A 268 -12.29 20.33 -4.25
N ASP A 269 -11.51 21.34 -4.59
CA ASP A 269 -11.60 22.07 -5.85
C ASP A 269 -10.84 21.31 -6.94
N VAL A 270 -11.55 20.70 -7.90
CA VAL A 270 -10.93 19.95 -9.01
C VAL A 270 -10.81 20.85 -10.22
N LEU A 271 -9.58 21.10 -10.64
CA LEU A 271 -9.34 22.03 -11.72
C LEU A 271 -9.67 21.47 -13.11
N PRO A 272 -10.17 22.31 -14.04
CA PRO A 272 -10.45 21.88 -15.41
C PRO A 272 -9.24 21.25 -16.10
N GLU A 273 -8.04 21.81 -15.88
CA GLU A 273 -6.80 21.29 -16.45
C GLU A 273 -6.47 19.89 -15.92
N ALA A 274 -6.86 19.57 -14.68
CA ALA A 274 -6.68 18.23 -14.14
C ALA A 274 -7.58 17.20 -14.84
N LEU A 275 -8.80 17.59 -15.18
CA LEU A 275 -9.75 16.73 -15.90
C LEU A 275 -9.35 16.53 -17.37
N GLU A 276 -8.81 17.58 -17.99
CA GLU A 276 -8.20 17.48 -19.33
C GLU A 276 -7.01 16.51 -19.31
N GLU A 277 -6.13 16.62 -18.32
CA GLU A 277 -4.96 15.75 -18.15
C GLU A 277 -5.36 14.30 -17.91
N VAL A 278 -6.36 14.04 -17.04
CA VAL A 278 -6.94 12.70 -16.83
C VAL A 278 -7.38 12.07 -18.15
N ARG A 279 -8.15 12.81 -18.96
CA ARG A 279 -8.64 12.31 -20.26
C ARG A 279 -7.49 12.09 -21.24
N PHE A 280 -6.51 13.00 -21.26
CA PHE A 280 -5.33 12.92 -22.12
C PHE A 280 -4.51 11.66 -21.81
N LEU A 281 -4.14 11.45 -20.54
CA LEU A 281 -3.36 10.31 -20.09
C LEU A 281 -4.09 8.98 -20.37
N CYS A 282 -5.37 8.87 -20.01
CA CYS A 282 -6.16 7.68 -20.27
C CYS A 282 -6.26 7.38 -21.77
N ARG A 283 -6.54 8.38 -22.61
CA ARG A 283 -6.63 8.19 -24.06
C ARG A 283 -5.30 7.82 -24.69
N ARG A 284 -4.22 8.42 -24.21
CA ARG A 284 -2.88 8.22 -24.77
C ARG A 284 -2.31 6.86 -24.41
N PHE A 285 -2.54 6.40 -23.18
CA PHE A 285 -1.79 5.31 -22.58
C PHE A 285 -2.65 4.13 -22.12
N LEU A 286 -3.98 4.23 -22.00
CA LEU A 286 -4.85 3.10 -21.64
C LEU A 286 -5.66 2.65 -22.86
N PRO A 287 -5.16 1.65 -23.62
CA PRO A 287 -5.79 1.24 -24.87
C PRO A 287 -6.93 0.22 -24.69
N TYR A 288 -7.05 -0.38 -23.52
CA TYR A 288 -8.03 -1.43 -23.25
C TYR A 288 -9.27 -0.86 -22.56
N GLY A 289 -10.44 -1.38 -22.93
CA GLY A 289 -11.72 -0.90 -22.40
C GLY A 289 -12.15 0.44 -22.99
N ALA A 290 -13.31 0.94 -22.55
CA ALA A 290 -13.83 2.24 -22.93
C ALA A 290 -13.12 3.37 -22.20
N GLN A 291 -12.90 4.50 -22.88
CA GLN A 291 -12.25 5.68 -22.32
C GLN A 291 -13.04 6.28 -21.16
N VAL A 292 -14.38 6.20 -21.19
CA VAL A 292 -15.20 6.67 -20.06
C VAL A 292 -14.90 5.89 -18.79
N GLY A 293 -14.82 4.56 -18.85
CA GLY A 293 -14.47 3.73 -17.70
C GLY A 293 -13.05 3.98 -17.22
N ASN A 294 -12.10 4.07 -18.15
CA ASN A 294 -10.70 4.36 -17.82
C ASN A 294 -10.55 5.72 -17.12
N ALA A 295 -11.13 6.78 -17.69
CA ALA A 295 -11.07 8.13 -17.15
C ALA A 295 -11.78 8.24 -15.80
N VAL A 296 -12.99 7.69 -15.66
CA VAL A 296 -13.75 7.73 -14.39
C VAL A 296 -13.04 6.93 -13.31
N THR A 297 -12.59 5.71 -13.60
CA THR A 297 -11.92 4.88 -12.60
C THR A 297 -10.59 5.51 -12.17
N PHE A 298 -9.83 6.07 -13.12
CA PHE A 298 -8.60 6.79 -12.81
C PHE A 298 -8.86 8.06 -11.99
N LEU A 299 -9.87 8.87 -12.36
CA LEU A 299 -10.30 10.04 -11.61
C LEU A 299 -10.70 9.69 -10.18
N ARG A 300 -11.52 8.65 -9.98
CA ARG A 300 -11.92 8.17 -8.64
C ARG A 300 -10.72 7.81 -7.77
N ARG A 301 -9.73 7.12 -8.34
CA ARG A 301 -8.48 6.81 -7.63
C ARG A 301 -7.68 8.07 -7.32
N LEU A 302 -7.55 9.00 -8.27
CA LEU A 302 -6.91 10.31 -8.06
C LEU A 302 -7.57 11.08 -6.91
N LEU A 303 -8.91 11.22 -6.93
CA LEU A 303 -9.66 11.90 -5.87
C LEU A 303 -9.50 11.21 -4.52
N ALA A 304 -9.52 9.88 -4.48
CA ALA A 304 -9.27 9.12 -3.25
C ALA A 304 -7.87 9.38 -2.70
N THR A 305 -6.83 9.35 -3.55
CA THR A 305 -5.44 9.69 -3.16
C THR A 305 -5.35 11.11 -2.60
N CYS A 306 -5.93 12.10 -3.30
CA CYS A 306 -5.95 13.50 -2.87
C CYS A 306 -6.70 13.68 -1.54
N THR A 307 -7.81 12.95 -1.35
CA THR A 307 -8.59 12.95 -0.10
C THR A 307 -7.76 12.39 1.06
N HIS A 308 -7.09 11.25 0.86
CA HIS A 308 -6.22 10.65 1.88
C HIS A 308 -5.03 11.54 2.23
N ALA A 309 -4.51 12.28 1.25
CA ALA A 309 -3.46 13.28 1.45
C ALA A 309 -3.98 14.61 2.04
N ALA A 310 -5.29 14.72 2.35
CA ALA A 310 -5.95 15.93 2.83
C ALA A 310 -5.70 17.17 1.96
N GLN A 311 -5.57 16.97 0.64
CA GLN A 311 -5.43 18.06 -0.32
C GLN A 311 -6.77 18.80 -0.48
N SER A 312 -6.69 20.11 -0.70
CA SER A 312 -7.88 20.97 -0.91
C SER A 312 -8.17 21.23 -2.39
N ARG A 313 -7.22 20.94 -3.27
CA ARG A 313 -7.28 21.23 -4.70
C ARG A 313 -6.57 20.13 -5.48
N VAL A 314 -7.15 19.73 -6.60
CA VAL A 314 -6.60 18.71 -7.50
C VAL A 314 -6.14 19.40 -8.79
N THR A 315 -4.87 19.21 -9.13
CA THR A 315 -4.21 19.84 -10.28
C THR A 315 -3.83 18.82 -11.35
N HIS A 316 -3.48 19.28 -12.55
CA HIS A 316 -2.96 18.40 -13.62
C HIS A 316 -1.68 17.65 -13.18
N LEU A 317 -0.83 18.26 -12.35
CA LEU A 317 0.35 17.59 -11.80
C LEU A 317 -0.01 16.41 -10.89
N ASP A 318 -1.12 16.49 -10.15
CA ASP A 318 -1.58 15.38 -9.31
C ASP A 318 -2.06 14.21 -10.18
N ALA A 319 -2.74 14.49 -11.29
CA ALA A 319 -3.10 13.48 -12.29
C ALA A 319 -1.85 12.82 -12.88
N ILE A 320 -0.83 13.60 -13.27
CA ILE A 320 0.42 13.05 -13.81
C ILE A 320 1.14 12.19 -12.78
N ARG A 321 1.25 12.64 -11.52
CA ARG A 321 1.91 11.87 -10.44
C ARG A 321 1.19 10.57 -10.14
N GLN A 322 -0.14 10.61 -10.05
CA GLN A 322 -0.95 9.41 -9.86
C GLN A 322 -0.72 8.42 -11.02
N PHE A 323 -0.74 8.91 -12.26
CA PHE A 323 -0.51 8.09 -13.43
C PHE A 323 0.91 7.51 -13.49
N ALA A 324 1.92 8.31 -13.18
CA ALA A 324 3.32 7.88 -13.11
C ALA A 324 3.51 6.75 -12.09
N SER A 325 2.90 6.90 -10.91
CA SER A 325 2.95 5.88 -9.85
C SER A 325 2.27 4.57 -10.26
N GLU A 326 1.13 4.61 -10.95
CA GLU A 326 0.40 3.40 -11.37
C GLU A 326 1.08 2.71 -12.59
N SER A 327 1.50 3.50 -13.58
CA SER A 327 2.06 3.00 -14.84
C SER A 327 3.52 2.59 -14.73
N GLY A 328 4.28 3.20 -13.82
CA GLY A 328 5.74 3.10 -13.73
C GLY A 328 6.47 4.06 -14.67
N ILE A 329 5.77 4.78 -15.56
CA ILE A 329 6.41 5.77 -16.43
C ILE A 329 6.93 6.92 -15.54
N PRO A 330 8.22 7.28 -15.59
CA PRO A 330 8.75 8.39 -14.82
C PRO A 330 8.03 9.71 -15.12
N GLU A 331 7.81 10.52 -14.08
CA GLU A 331 7.15 11.82 -14.18
C GLU A 331 7.83 12.72 -15.23
N ALA A 332 9.15 12.66 -15.33
CA ALA A 332 9.95 13.40 -16.31
C ALA A 332 9.61 13.04 -17.77
N LEU A 333 9.08 11.86 -18.07
CA LEU A 333 8.62 11.50 -19.42
C LEU A 333 7.22 12.03 -19.73
N LEU A 334 6.39 12.24 -18.71
CA LEU A 334 5.02 12.73 -18.86
C LEU A 334 4.91 14.25 -18.80
N ARG A 335 5.86 14.91 -18.13
CA ARG A 335 5.85 16.36 -17.86
C ARG A 335 6.63 17.18 -18.87
N ASP A 336 5.95 17.94 -19.71
CA ASP A 336 6.60 18.79 -20.71
C ASP A 336 7.50 19.88 -20.11
N ASP A 337 7.24 20.31 -18.88
CA ASP A 337 8.02 21.33 -18.17
C ASP A 337 9.33 20.80 -17.56
N MET A 338 9.50 19.48 -17.48
CA MET A 338 10.76 18.86 -17.06
C MET A 338 11.62 18.51 -18.28
N PRO A 339 12.77 19.18 -18.49
CA PRO A 339 13.70 18.79 -19.52
C PRO A 339 14.35 17.45 -19.16
N MET A 340 14.61 16.65 -20.18
CA MET A 340 15.40 15.44 -20.04
C MET A 340 16.51 15.48 -21.07
N GLU A 341 17.71 15.83 -20.63
CA GLU A 341 18.81 16.02 -21.57
C GLU A 341 19.28 14.68 -22.13
N ALA A 342 19.46 14.61 -23.45
CA ALA A 342 20.01 13.43 -24.11
C ALA A 342 21.39 13.05 -23.55
N SER A 343 22.19 14.04 -23.09
CA SER A 343 23.46 13.85 -22.40
C SER A 343 23.32 12.99 -21.13
N GLN A 344 22.33 13.30 -20.29
CA GLN A 344 22.03 12.60 -19.03
C GLN A 344 21.51 11.18 -19.29
N VAL A 345 20.62 11.03 -20.28
CA VAL A 345 20.12 9.72 -20.72
C VAL A 345 21.28 8.84 -21.18
N ARG A 346 22.17 9.37 -22.03
CA ARG A 346 23.36 8.63 -22.49
C ARG A 346 24.30 8.29 -21.35
N ALA A 347 24.53 9.22 -20.42
CA ALA A 347 25.38 8.96 -19.26
C ALA A 347 24.82 7.79 -18.44
N PHE A 348 23.51 7.81 -18.12
CA PHE A 348 22.85 6.72 -17.43
C PHE A 348 23.05 5.37 -18.13
N LEU A 349 22.73 5.29 -19.42
CA LEU A 349 22.88 4.05 -20.20
C LEU A 349 24.35 3.59 -20.29
N SER A 350 25.30 4.53 -20.43
CA SER A 350 26.74 4.23 -20.52
C SER A 350 27.35 3.73 -19.21
N THR A 351 26.80 4.12 -18.05
CA THR A 351 27.22 3.54 -16.77
C THR A 351 26.92 2.04 -16.67
N ARG A 352 25.84 1.60 -17.33
CA ARG A 352 25.39 0.20 -17.34
C ARG A 352 26.10 -0.61 -18.43
N VAL A 353 26.22 -0.04 -19.63
CA VAL A 353 26.74 -0.72 -20.83
C VAL A 353 28.00 -0.02 -21.32
N LEU A 354 29.15 -0.69 -21.20
CA LEU A 354 30.47 -0.14 -21.50
C LEU A 354 30.90 -0.43 -22.96
N GLY A 355 31.41 0.59 -23.65
CA GLY A 355 32.03 0.46 -24.99
C GLY A 355 31.06 0.18 -26.13
N GLN A 356 29.80 0.61 -25.98
CA GLN A 356 28.72 0.41 -26.95
C GLN A 356 28.04 1.75 -27.27
N GLU A 357 28.83 2.77 -27.61
CA GLU A 357 28.38 4.16 -27.76
C GLU A 357 27.30 4.30 -28.83
N THR A 358 27.43 3.61 -29.96
CA THR A 358 26.42 3.57 -31.02
C THR A 358 25.10 2.98 -30.52
N ALA A 359 25.14 1.89 -29.75
CA ALA A 359 23.94 1.28 -29.19
C ALA A 359 23.26 2.16 -28.15
N VAL A 360 24.06 2.81 -27.30
CA VAL A 360 23.58 3.79 -26.31
C VAL A 360 22.93 4.99 -26.99
N GLU A 361 23.51 5.53 -28.06
CA GLU A 361 22.94 6.67 -28.79
C GLU A 361 21.59 6.32 -29.42
N ARG A 362 21.45 5.12 -29.99
CA ARG A 362 20.17 4.66 -30.56
C ARG A 362 19.11 4.45 -29.48
N ALA A 363 19.47 3.83 -28.36
CA ALA A 363 18.58 3.68 -27.21
C ALA A 363 18.13 5.06 -26.66
N ALA A 364 19.06 6.01 -26.53
CA ALA A 364 18.77 7.37 -26.08
C ALA A 364 17.85 8.14 -27.07
N SER A 365 17.97 7.85 -28.37
CA SER A 365 17.10 8.45 -29.39
C SER A 365 15.63 8.03 -29.21
N VAL A 366 15.37 6.76 -28.90
CA VAL A 366 13.99 6.28 -28.60
C VAL A 366 13.40 7.04 -27.42
N VAL A 367 14.18 7.18 -26.34
CA VAL A 367 13.79 7.92 -25.14
C VAL A 367 13.49 9.39 -25.46
N SER A 368 14.29 10.00 -26.34
CA SER A 368 14.10 11.40 -26.78
C SER A 368 12.84 11.59 -27.62
N VAL A 369 12.55 10.67 -28.54
CA VAL A 369 11.32 10.68 -29.36
C VAL A 369 10.08 10.54 -28.49
N LEU A 370 10.14 9.66 -27.48
CA LEU A 370 9.06 9.48 -26.52
C LEU A 370 8.83 10.74 -25.68
N LYS A 371 9.91 11.31 -25.13
CA LYS A 371 9.86 12.53 -24.32
C LYS A 371 9.30 13.73 -25.11
N ALA A 372 9.61 13.82 -26.40
CA ALA A 372 9.09 14.86 -27.27
C ALA A 372 7.63 14.62 -27.71
N GLY A 373 7.03 13.48 -27.35
CA GLY A 373 5.68 13.11 -27.79
C GLY A 373 5.57 12.78 -29.28
N LEU A 374 6.69 12.53 -29.97
CA LEU A 374 6.76 12.35 -31.43
C LEU A 374 6.67 10.88 -31.89
N ALA A 375 6.44 9.94 -30.97
CA ALA A 375 6.29 8.53 -31.29
C ALA A 375 4.95 8.25 -32.03
N ASP A 376 4.97 7.42 -33.08
CA ASP A 376 3.75 6.99 -33.79
C ASP A 376 2.85 6.18 -32.85
N THR A 377 1.64 6.67 -32.58
CA THR A 377 0.69 6.07 -31.64
C THR A 377 0.06 4.78 -32.15
N ARG A 378 0.39 4.33 -33.37
CA ARG A 378 -0.10 3.09 -33.99
C ARG A 378 0.94 1.98 -33.98
N ARG A 379 2.15 2.24 -33.51
CA ARG A 379 3.26 1.29 -33.45
C ARG A 379 3.79 1.21 -32.02
N PRO A 380 4.56 0.16 -31.67
CA PRO A 380 5.36 0.17 -30.45
C PRO A 380 6.27 1.40 -30.38
N PHE A 381 6.65 1.79 -29.16
CA PHE A 381 7.51 2.95 -28.91
C PHE A 381 8.88 2.88 -29.60
N GLY A 382 9.35 1.67 -29.87
CA GLY A 382 10.50 1.42 -30.72
C GLY A 382 10.68 -0.08 -30.93
N VAL A 383 11.14 -0.46 -32.12
CA VAL A 383 11.44 -1.83 -32.49
C VAL A 383 12.91 -1.94 -32.89
N LEU A 384 13.74 -2.42 -31.97
CA LEU A 384 15.19 -2.46 -32.12
C LEU A 384 15.68 -3.91 -32.25
N LEU A 385 16.55 -4.18 -33.24
CA LEU A 385 17.26 -5.45 -33.34
C LEU A 385 18.72 -5.26 -32.91
N PHE A 386 19.09 -5.88 -31.79
CA PHE A 386 20.44 -5.89 -31.23
C PHE A 386 21.24 -7.06 -31.76
N VAL A 387 22.23 -6.80 -32.60
CA VAL A 387 23.07 -7.81 -33.26
C VAL A 387 24.52 -7.69 -32.80
N GLY A 388 25.20 -8.82 -32.62
CA GLY A 388 26.59 -8.84 -32.20
C GLY A 388 26.95 -10.12 -31.44
N PRO A 389 28.18 -10.25 -30.94
CA PRO A 389 28.61 -11.43 -30.19
C PRO A 389 27.82 -11.64 -28.88
N THR A 390 27.94 -12.83 -28.29
CA THR A 390 27.36 -13.11 -26.97
C THR A 390 28.12 -12.33 -25.88
N GLY A 391 27.40 -11.92 -24.82
CA GLY A 391 28.03 -11.34 -23.63
C GLY A 391 28.56 -9.90 -23.76
N VAL A 392 28.22 -9.17 -24.83
CA VAL A 392 28.64 -7.77 -25.08
C VAL A 392 27.72 -6.70 -24.48
N GLY A 393 26.57 -7.09 -23.91
CA GLY A 393 25.66 -6.17 -23.19
C GLY A 393 24.27 -5.96 -23.81
N LYS A 394 23.87 -6.70 -24.85
CA LYS A 394 22.54 -6.60 -25.49
C LYS A 394 21.36 -6.63 -24.50
N THR A 395 21.32 -7.66 -23.66
CA THR A 395 20.30 -7.83 -22.62
C THR A 395 20.41 -6.75 -21.53
N GLU A 396 21.62 -6.29 -21.19
CA GLU A 396 21.82 -5.27 -20.15
C GLU A 396 21.32 -3.90 -20.60
N LEU A 397 21.51 -3.54 -21.88
CA LEU A 397 20.94 -2.32 -22.44
C LEU A 397 19.40 -2.34 -22.41
N SER A 398 18.81 -3.50 -22.67
CA SER A 398 17.35 -3.70 -22.60
C SER A 398 16.80 -3.49 -21.18
N LYS A 399 17.51 -4.00 -20.18
CA LYS A 399 17.18 -3.77 -18.76
C LYS A 399 17.34 -2.31 -18.36
N ALA A 400 18.41 -1.66 -18.82
CA ALA A 400 18.64 -0.24 -18.56
C ALA A 400 17.54 0.64 -19.20
N LEU A 401 17.07 0.28 -20.41
CA LEU A 401 15.91 0.92 -21.03
C LEU A 401 14.63 0.71 -20.21
N ALA A 402 14.40 -0.48 -19.66
CA ALA A 402 13.23 -0.74 -18.82
C ALA A 402 13.26 0.11 -17.53
N GLU A 403 14.43 0.18 -16.87
CA GLU A 403 14.65 1.03 -15.69
C GLU A 403 14.43 2.51 -16.00
N LEU A 404 14.94 2.99 -17.14
CA LEU A 404 14.84 4.39 -17.53
C LEU A 404 13.43 4.80 -17.98
N LEU A 405 12.73 3.96 -18.74
CA LEU A 405 11.43 4.29 -19.34
C LEU A 405 10.24 3.94 -18.45
N PHE A 406 10.39 2.93 -17.60
CA PHE A 406 9.30 2.36 -16.80
C PHE A 406 9.67 2.21 -15.32
N GLY A 407 10.78 2.82 -14.88
CA GLY A 407 11.17 2.97 -13.48
C GLY A 407 11.83 1.76 -12.84
N ALA A 408 11.74 0.56 -13.44
CA ALA A 408 12.26 -0.67 -12.85
C ALA A 408 12.72 -1.70 -13.90
N LYS A 409 13.71 -2.53 -13.57
CA LYS A 409 14.24 -3.57 -14.48
C LYS A 409 13.27 -4.73 -14.67
N GLU A 410 12.42 -4.94 -13.67
CA GLU A 410 11.32 -5.90 -13.63
C GLU A 410 10.23 -5.54 -14.64
N ARG A 411 10.24 -4.29 -15.14
CA ARG A 411 9.38 -3.86 -16.25
C ARG A 411 9.83 -4.40 -17.61
N MET A 412 10.64 -5.45 -17.63
CA MET A 412 11.08 -6.16 -18.84
C MET A 412 10.44 -7.55 -18.89
N VAL A 413 9.64 -7.79 -19.93
CA VAL A 413 9.12 -9.12 -20.28
C VAL A 413 10.13 -9.81 -21.18
N ARG A 414 10.75 -10.91 -20.72
CA ARG A 414 11.78 -11.63 -21.47
C ARG A 414 11.28 -12.98 -21.95
N LEU A 415 11.46 -13.25 -23.25
CA LEU A 415 11.22 -14.55 -23.85
C LEU A 415 12.51 -15.05 -24.53
N ASP A 416 12.92 -16.27 -24.19
CA ASP A 416 14.02 -16.96 -24.87
C ASP A 416 13.48 -17.68 -26.10
N MET A 417 13.81 -17.22 -27.29
CA MET A 417 13.30 -17.79 -28.54
C MET A 417 13.83 -19.19 -28.84
N GLY A 418 14.87 -19.65 -28.13
CA GLY A 418 15.29 -21.05 -28.14
C GLY A 418 14.20 -22.00 -27.61
N GLU A 419 13.37 -21.56 -26.66
CA GLU A 419 12.22 -22.33 -26.17
C GLU A 419 11.06 -22.39 -27.18
N TYR A 420 11.12 -21.56 -28.23
CA TYR A 420 10.13 -21.42 -29.28
C TYR A 420 10.62 -21.97 -30.64
N ALA A 421 11.61 -22.86 -30.63
CA ALA A 421 12.11 -23.52 -31.82
C ALA A 421 11.23 -24.69 -32.31
N GLY A 422 10.46 -25.30 -31.40
CA GLY A 422 9.63 -26.47 -31.66
C GLY A 422 8.31 -26.18 -32.38
N PRO A 423 7.60 -27.22 -32.87
CA PRO A 423 6.32 -27.07 -33.56
C PRO A 423 5.19 -26.55 -32.66
N ASP A 424 5.29 -26.72 -31.34
CA ASP A 424 4.34 -26.24 -30.33
C ASP A 424 4.56 -24.78 -29.91
N ALA A 425 5.58 -24.10 -30.48
CA ALA A 425 5.96 -22.74 -30.12
C ALA A 425 4.82 -21.73 -30.25
N LEU A 426 4.01 -21.84 -31.31
CA LEU A 426 2.88 -20.93 -31.55
C LEU A 426 1.82 -21.06 -30.44
N LEU A 427 1.58 -22.29 -29.99
CA LEU A 427 0.63 -22.61 -28.93
C LEU A 427 1.08 -22.01 -27.59
N ARG A 428 2.38 -22.02 -27.29
CA ARG A 428 2.94 -21.34 -26.09
C ARG A 428 2.88 -19.82 -26.18
N LEU A 429 3.07 -19.27 -27.38
CA LEU A 429 3.10 -17.83 -27.61
C LEU A 429 1.69 -17.22 -27.58
N LEU A 430 0.75 -17.86 -28.28
CA LEU A 430 -0.64 -17.40 -28.46
C LEU A 430 -1.63 -18.02 -27.48
N GLY A 431 -1.32 -19.18 -26.90
CA GLY A 431 -2.27 -19.98 -26.13
C GLY A 431 -3.03 -20.97 -27.02
N ASP A 432 -3.88 -21.79 -26.38
CA ASP A 432 -4.68 -22.84 -27.03
C ASP A 432 -6.19 -22.51 -27.09
N GLY A 433 -6.60 -21.37 -26.52
CA GLY A 433 -8.00 -20.96 -26.42
C GLY A 433 -8.53 -21.02 -24.99
N GLU A 434 -8.04 -21.96 -24.18
CA GLU A 434 -8.34 -22.10 -22.76
C GLU A 434 -7.25 -21.45 -21.90
N THR A 435 -5.99 -21.76 -22.21
CA THR A 435 -4.81 -21.16 -21.60
C THR A 435 -4.35 -19.93 -22.41
N PRO A 436 -4.15 -18.78 -21.76
CA PRO A 436 -3.65 -17.59 -22.44
C PRO A 436 -2.16 -17.74 -22.76
N GLY A 437 -1.75 -17.30 -23.95
CA GLY A 437 -0.36 -17.30 -24.37
C GLY A 437 0.56 -16.50 -23.44
N HIS A 438 1.82 -16.92 -23.35
CA HIS A 438 2.78 -16.33 -22.40
C HIS A 438 3.02 -14.83 -22.68
N LEU A 439 3.26 -14.47 -23.95
CA LEU A 439 3.53 -13.09 -24.35
C LEU A 439 2.30 -12.20 -24.18
N SER A 440 1.15 -12.65 -24.70
CA SER A 440 -0.09 -11.88 -24.67
C SER A 440 -0.56 -11.64 -23.23
N SER A 441 -0.44 -12.63 -22.34
CA SER A 441 -0.78 -12.53 -20.93
C SER A 441 0.17 -11.61 -20.15
N ALA A 442 1.49 -11.71 -20.40
CA ALA A 442 2.47 -10.85 -19.75
C ALA A 442 2.25 -9.37 -20.09
N VAL A 443 2.06 -9.04 -21.37
CA VAL A 443 1.88 -7.66 -21.81
C VAL A 443 0.51 -7.10 -21.43
N ARG A 444 -0.57 -7.88 -21.41
CA ARG A 444 -1.87 -7.41 -20.89
C ARG A 444 -1.79 -7.05 -19.41
N ARG A 445 -1.06 -7.83 -18.60
CA ARG A 445 -0.84 -7.54 -17.17
C ARG A 445 0.03 -6.31 -16.97
N GLN A 446 0.96 -6.06 -17.88
CA GLN A 446 1.91 -4.97 -17.77
C GLN A 446 2.20 -4.29 -19.13
N PRO A 447 1.30 -3.40 -19.59
CA PRO A 447 1.39 -2.84 -20.94
C PRO A 447 2.60 -1.92 -21.16
N PHE A 448 3.05 -1.23 -20.10
CA PHE A 448 4.26 -0.39 -20.10
C PHE A 448 5.47 -1.25 -19.74
N CYS A 449 6.14 -1.76 -20.77
CA CYS A 449 7.27 -2.65 -20.57
C CYS A 449 8.26 -2.63 -21.74
N VAL A 450 9.44 -3.16 -21.49
CA VAL A 450 10.35 -3.61 -22.56
C VAL A 450 10.07 -5.08 -22.83
N VAL A 451 9.75 -5.44 -24.07
CA VAL A 451 9.64 -6.85 -24.47
C VAL A 451 10.96 -7.25 -25.12
N LEU A 452 11.67 -8.18 -24.47
CA LEU A 452 12.92 -8.74 -24.95
C LEU A 452 12.69 -10.12 -25.59
N LEU A 453 12.85 -10.20 -26.90
CA LEU A 453 12.86 -11.44 -27.68
C LEU A 453 14.33 -11.86 -27.89
N ASP A 454 14.82 -12.73 -27.01
CA ASP A 454 16.23 -13.11 -26.97
C ASP A 454 16.53 -14.22 -27.99
N GLU A 455 17.63 -14.10 -28.75
CA GLU A 455 18.08 -15.07 -29.76
C GLU A 455 17.02 -15.42 -30.82
N VAL A 456 16.41 -14.38 -31.41
CA VAL A 456 15.24 -14.51 -32.30
C VAL A 456 15.48 -15.37 -33.56
N GLU A 457 16.73 -15.56 -33.98
CA GLU A 457 17.09 -16.47 -35.06
C GLU A 457 16.76 -17.95 -34.76
N LYS A 458 16.56 -18.32 -33.49
CA LYS A 458 16.24 -19.69 -33.09
C LYS A 458 14.75 -20.03 -33.15
N ALA A 459 13.89 -19.02 -33.23
CA ALA A 459 12.44 -19.24 -33.21
C ALA A 459 11.97 -19.96 -34.48
N HIS A 460 10.90 -20.76 -34.34
CA HIS A 460 10.22 -21.36 -35.47
C HIS A 460 9.65 -20.27 -36.42
N PRO A 461 9.66 -20.43 -37.76
CA PRO A 461 9.17 -19.41 -38.70
C PRO A 461 7.74 -18.92 -38.43
N ALA A 462 6.85 -19.82 -37.96
CA ALA A 462 5.48 -19.45 -37.57
C ALA A 462 5.43 -18.42 -36.43
N VAL A 463 6.44 -18.39 -35.55
CA VAL A 463 6.57 -17.36 -34.50
C VAL A 463 6.97 -16.03 -35.13
N HIS A 464 7.88 -16.02 -36.11
CA HIS A 464 8.22 -14.79 -36.85
C HIS A 464 6.99 -14.22 -37.55
N ASP A 465 6.17 -15.07 -38.18
CA ASP A 465 4.93 -14.66 -38.84
C ASP A 465 3.93 -14.04 -37.84
N ALA A 466 3.76 -14.66 -36.66
CA ALA A 466 2.91 -14.12 -35.59
C ALA A 466 3.43 -12.76 -35.05
N LEU A 467 4.74 -12.56 -35.03
CA LEU A 467 5.36 -11.32 -34.56
C LEU A 467 5.24 -10.16 -35.56
N LEU A 468 4.90 -10.39 -36.84
CA LEU A 468 4.77 -9.31 -37.82
C LEU A 468 3.75 -8.24 -37.39
N GLY A 469 2.59 -8.67 -36.87
CA GLY A 469 1.57 -7.76 -36.33
C GLY A 469 2.06 -7.00 -35.09
N VAL A 470 2.88 -7.64 -34.27
CA VAL A 470 3.46 -7.07 -33.05
C VAL A 470 4.50 -6.00 -33.38
N LEU A 471 5.45 -6.31 -34.27
CA LEU A 471 6.52 -5.40 -34.68
C LEU A 471 6.00 -4.25 -35.57
N GLY A 472 4.94 -4.51 -36.34
CA GLY A 472 4.34 -3.53 -37.23
C GLY A 472 3.37 -2.61 -36.50
N GLU A 473 2.21 -3.15 -36.13
CA GLU A 473 1.05 -2.40 -35.63
C GLU A 473 0.94 -2.42 -34.09
N GLY A 474 1.84 -3.13 -33.41
CA GLY A 474 1.77 -3.31 -31.96
C GLY A 474 0.61 -4.21 -31.55
N ARG A 475 0.27 -5.21 -32.37
CA ARG A 475 -0.97 -5.98 -32.27
C ARG A 475 -0.72 -7.49 -32.25
N LEU A 476 -1.30 -8.18 -31.28
CA LEU A 476 -1.34 -9.66 -31.25
C LEU A 476 -2.75 -10.14 -30.89
N THR A 477 -3.30 -11.06 -31.68
CA THR A 477 -4.56 -11.73 -31.33
C THR A 477 -4.24 -13.16 -30.89
N ASP A 478 -4.73 -13.54 -29.70
CA ASP A 478 -4.54 -14.87 -29.15
C ASP A 478 -5.51 -15.90 -29.76
N ALA A 479 -5.33 -17.19 -29.46
CA ALA A 479 -6.16 -18.26 -30.00
C ALA A 479 -7.65 -18.16 -29.58
N SER A 480 -7.95 -17.47 -28.48
CA SER A 480 -9.32 -17.18 -28.04
C SER A 480 -9.94 -15.98 -28.78
N GLY A 481 -9.20 -15.32 -29.68
CA GLY A 481 -9.62 -14.13 -30.41
C GLY A 481 -9.47 -12.82 -29.62
N ARG A 482 -8.82 -12.84 -28.45
CA ARG A 482 -8.60 -11.63 -27.67
C ARG A 482 -7.38 -10.89 -28.19
N PHE A 483 -7.47 -9.57 -28.21
CA PHE A 483 -6.44 -8.66 -28.68
C PHE A 483 -5.47 -8.23 -27.55
N THR A 484 -4.18 -8.13 -27.85
CA THR A 484 -3.13 -7.56 -26.99
C THR A 484 -2.41 -6.43 -27.73
N ASP A 485 -2.28 -5.31 -27.02
CA ASP A 485 -1.66 -4.07 -27.45
C ASP A 485 -0.22 -3.94 -26.93
N PHE A 486 0.69 -3.65 -27.84
CA PHE A 486 2.13 -3.44 -27.61
C PHE A 486 2.56 -2.01 -27.95
N ARG A 487 1.63 -1.10 -28.26
CA ARG A 487 1.94 0.30 -28.63
C ARG A 487 2.57 1.09 -27.48
N ASN A 488 2.39 0.64 -26.25
CA ASN A 488 3.02 1.19 -25.04
C ASN A 488 4.32 0.47 -24.63
N ALA A 489 4.83 -0.43 -25.48
CA ALA A 489 6.03 -1.20 -25.21
C ALA A 489 7.19 -0.81 -26.13
N VAL A 490 8.42 -1.00 -25.65
CA VAL A 490 9.62 -1.02 -26.49
C VAL A 490 9.96 -2.48 -26.78
N LEU A 491 10.04 -2.83 -28.07
CA LEU A 491 10.38 -4.18 -28.50
C LEU A 491 11.87 -4.24 -28.81
N VAL A 492 12.57 -5.13 -28.11
CA VAL A 492 13.99 -5.41 -28.34
C VAL A 492 14.14 -6.85 -28.75
N LEU A 493 14.72 -7.06 -29.92
CA LEU A 493 15.11 -8.38 -30.42
C LEU A 493 16.61 -8.50 -30.24
N THR A 494 17.12 -9.65 -29.81
CA THR A 494 18.56 -9.91 -29.82
C THR A 494 18.89 -11.02 -30.80
N SER A 495 20.05 -10.90 -31.42
CA SER A 495 20.55 -11.94 -32.32
C SER A 495 22.07 -12.07 -32.24
N ASN A 496 22.56 -13.30 -32.41
CA ASN A 496 23.98 -13.61 -32.56
C ASN A 496 24.38 -13.85 -34.03
N LEU A 497 23.48 -13.61 -34.99
CA LEU A 497 23.74 -13.76 -36.42
C LEU A 497 25.01 -13.00 -36.83
N GLY A 498 25.82 -13.62 -37.69
CA GLY A 498 27.06 -13.04 -38.20
C GLY A 498 28.25 -13.04 -37.24
N ALA A 499 28.09 -13.45 -35.98
CA ALA A 499 29.19 -13.44 -35.00
C ALA A 499 30.30 -14.44 -35.34
N ASP A 500 29.96 -15.65 -35.79
CA ASP A 500 30.96 -16.68 -36.12
C ASP A 500 31.66 -16.41 -37.45
N THR A 501 30.94 -15.90 -38.46
CA THR A 501 31.52 -15.50 -39.75
C THR A 501 32.46 -14.31 -39.60
N TRP A 502 32.13 -13.37 -38.69
CA TRP A 502 33.01 -12.26 -38.34
C TRP A 502 34.30 -12.74 -37.64
N ARG A 503 34.18 -13.61 -36.63
CA ARG A 503 35.33 -14.18 -35.91
C ARG A 503 36.30 -14.89 -36.86
N ALA A 504 35.77 -15.66 -37.81
CA ALA A 504 36.57 -16.36 -38.81
C ALA A 504 37.38 -15.39 -39.68
N ARG A 505 36.83 -14.23 -40.06
CA ARG A 505 37.54 -13.20 -40.84
C ARG A 505 38.68 -12.54 -40.06
N VAL A 506 38.44 -12.17 -38.79
CA VAL A 506 39.44 -11.51 -37.94
C VAL A 506 40.61 -12.46 -37.61
N GLY A 507 40.38 -13.78 -37.60
CA GLY A 507 41.44 -14.77 -37.36
C GLY A 507 42.50 -14.89 -38.46
N PHE A 508 42.27 -14.32 -39.65
CA PHE A 508 43.23 -14.34 -40.77
C PHE A 508 44.03 -13.03 -40.92
N ASP A 509 43.48 -11.88 -40.50
CA ASP A 509 44.17 -10.59 -40.55
C ASP A 509 44.77 -10.23 -39.18
N SER A 510 46.06 -10.53 -39.03
CA SER A 510 46.83 -10.30 -37.81
C SER A 510 47.23 -8.83 -37.67
N ALA A 511 46.42 -8.01 -37.01
CA ALA A 511 46.85 -6.84 -36.24
C ALA A 511 45.71 -6.41 -35.32
N GLY A 512 45.95 -6.30 -34.02
CA GLY A 512 44.95 -6.01 -32.98
C GLY A 512 44.31 -4.61 -33.01
N ALA A 513 44.00 -4.07 -34.19
CA ALA A 513 43.21 -2.87 -34.35
C ALA A 513 41.70 -3.19 -34.22
N LEU A 514 40.97 -2.33 -33.52
CA LEU A 514 39.51 -2.36 -33.53
C LEU A 514 39.03 -2.26 -34.98
N PRO A 515 38.10 -3.13 -35.43
CA PRO A 515 37.60 -3.07 -36.78
C PRO A 515 36.86 -1.76 -37.03
N ASP A 516 36.94 -1.27 -38.25
CA ASP A 516 36.13 -0.12 -38.69
C ASP A 516 34.64 -0.43 -38.42
N ALA A 517 34.00 0.44 -37.63
CA ALA A 517 32.60 0.32 -37.25
C ALA A 517 31.68 0.25 -38.48
N ALA A 518 32.05 0.89 -39.60
CA ALA A 518 31.29 0.83 -40.84
C ALA A 518 31.32 -0.57 -41.47
N VAL A 519 32.49 -1.22 -41.49
CA VAL A 519 32.66 -2.58 -42.03
C VAL A 519 31.94 -3.60 -41.15
N LEU A 520 32.09 -3.48 -39.82
CA LEU A 520 31.38 -4.32 -38.87
C LEU A 520 29.86 -4.21 -39.03
N ARG A 521 29.36 -2.97 -39.17
CA ARG A 521 27.93 -2.72 -39.40
C ARG A 521 27.45 -3.35 -40.70
N ALA A 522 28.18 -3.15 -41.80
CA ALA A 522 27.82 -3.72 -43.10
C ALA A 522 27.75 -5.25 -43.06
N HIS A 523 28.69 -5.90 -42.36
CA HIS A 523 28.71 -7.35 -42.17
C HIS A 523 27.44 -7.85 -41.45
N TYR A 524 27.14 -7.31 -40.27
CA TYR A 524 25.95 -7.74 -39.52
C TYR A 524 24.64 -7.42 -40.24
N LEU A 525 24.55 -6.27 -40.93
CA LEU A 525 23.36 -5.92 -41.69
C LEU A 525 23.08 -6.93 -42.82
N ALA A 526 24.13 -7.35 -43.53
CA ALA A 526 24.01 -8.33 -44.61
C ALA A 526 23.57 -9.70 -44.08
N GLU A 527 24.09 -10.14 -42.94
CA GLU A 527 23.70 -11.41 -42.31
C GLU A 527 22.24 -11.38 -41.83
N VAL A 528 21.80 -10.26 -41.25
CA VAL A 528 20.41 -10.05 -40.84
C VAL A 528 19.46 -10.07 -42.05
N GLN A 529 19.79 -9.35 -43.14
CA GLN A 529 19.00 -9.32 -44.37
C GLN A 529 18.94 -10.67 -45.08
N ARG A 530 19.99 -11.49 -44.94
CA ARG A 530 20.03 -12.85 -45.49
C ARG A 530 19.16 -13.81 -44.69
N PHE A 531 19.11 -13.67 -43.37
CA PHE A 531 18.35 -14.55 -42.50
C PHE A 531 16.86 -14.18 -42.45
N PHE A 532 16.53 -12.92 -42.17
CA PHE A 532 15.15 -12.47 -42.05
C PHE A 532 14.55 -12.12 -43.41
N ARG A 533 13.28 -12.49 -43.59
CA ARG A 533 12.52 -12.09 -44.78
C ARG A 533 12.32 -10.56 -44.79
N PRO A 534 12.22 -9.93 -45.97
CA PRO A 534 12.02 -8.49 -46.09
C PRO A 534 10.83 -7.96 -45.28
N GLU A 535 9.76 -8.75 -45.16
CA GLU A 535 8.56 -8.36 -44.42
C GLU A 535 8.84 -8.09 -42.94
N LEU A 536 9.69 -8.91 -42.29
CA LEU A 536 10.06 -8.72 -40.89
C LEU A 536 11.11 -7.63 -40.74
N PHE A 537 12.13 -7.62 -41.61
CA PHE A 537 13.20 -6.63 -41.60
C PHE A 537 12.65 -5.19 -41.69
N ASN A 538 11.66 -4.97 -42.56
CA ASN A 538 11.04 -3.66 -42.76
C ASN A 538 10.14 -3.21 -41.59
N ARG A 539 9.91 -4.04 -40.58
CA ARG A 539 9.22 -3.65 -39.33
C ARG A 539 10.17 -3.21 -38.23
N LEU A 540 11.47 -3.42 -38.40
CA LEU A 540 12.48 -2.94 -37.48
C LEU A 540 12.70 -1.45 -37.71
N ASP A 541 12.76 -0.67 -36.63
CA ASP A 541 13.07 0.76 -36.72
C ASP A 541 14.58 0.99 -36.88
N ASP A 542 15.42 0.16 -36.24
CA ASP A 542 16.86 0.13 -36.47
C ASP A 542 17.49 -1.23 -36.14
N VAL A 543 18.61 -1.53 -36.80
CA VAL A 543 19.50 -2.64 -36.49
C VAL A 543 20.73 -2.07 -35.78
N VAL A 544 20.81 -2.34 -34.48
CA VAL A 544 21.82 -1.82 -33.58
C VAL A 544 22.94 -2.84 -33.41
N VAL A 545 24.12 -2.48 -33.89
CA VAL A 545 25.30 -3.35 -33.90
C VAL A 545 26.12 -3.15 -32.63
N PHE A 546 26.40 -4.25 -31.94
CA PHE A 546 27.25 -4.29 -30.76
C PHE A 546 28.66 -4.75 -31.13
N SER A 547 29.63 -3.96 -30.72
CA SER A 547 31.05 -4.23 -30.97
C SER A 547 31.57 -5.31 -30.03
N PRO A 548 32.49 -6.17 -30.49
CA PRO A 548 33.26 -7.04 -29.61
C PRO A 548 33.98 -6.23 -28.52
N LEU A 549 34.07 -6.78 -27.31
CA LEU A 549 34.74 -6.11 -26.20
C LEU A 549 36.26 -6.16 -26.39
N SER A 550 36.93 -5.00 -26.34
CA SER A 550 38.39 -4.93 -26.32
C SER A 550 38.96 -5.40 -24.97
N ALA A 551 40.24 -5.76 -24.94
CA ALA A 551 40.92 -6.14 -23.69
C ALA A 551 40.82 -5.03 -22.63
N ASP A 552 40.95 -3.76 -23.02
CA ASP A 552 40.82 -2.61 -22.11
C ASP A 552 39.40 -2.44 -21.57
N LEU A 553 38.38 -2.69 -22.40
CA LEU A 553 36.97 -2.66 -21.97
C LEU A 553 36.67 -3.81 -21.00
N LEU A 554 37.21 -5.00 -21.27
CA LEU A 554 37.09 -6.15 -20.38
C LEU A 554 37.73 -5.86 -19.03
N ARG A 555 38.95 -5.28 -19.00
CA ARG A 555 39.62 -4.88 -17.75
C ARG A 555 38.75 -3.91 -16.94
N ARG A 556 38.18 -2.88 -17.58
CA ARG A 556 37.27 -1.94 -16.91
C ARG A 556 36.02 -2.63 -16.36
N LEU A 557 35.48 -3.61 -17.07
CA LEU A 557 34.32 -4.38 -16.63
C LEU A 557 34.67 -5.25 -15.41
N VAL A 558 35.84 -5.90 -15.41
CA VAL A 558 36.35 -6.67 -14.25
C VAL A 558 36.50 -5.78 -13.03
N VAL A 559 37.12 -4.59 -13.18
CA VAL A 559 37.26 -3.62 -12.09
C VAL A 559 35.90 -3.30 -11.47
N ARG A 560 34.91 -2.96 -12.30
CA ARG A 560 33.55 -2.65 -11.83
C ARG A 560 32.90 -3.81 -11.07
N GLU A 561 33.02 -5.04 -11.56
CA GLU A 561 32.43 -6.21 -10.88
C GLU A 561 33.19 -6.56 -9.59
N VAL A 562 34.51 -6.36 -9.54
CA VAL A 562 35.32 -6.51 -8.30
C VAL A 562 34.94 -5.45 -7.26
N GLU A 563 34.76 -4.19 -7.66
CA GLU A 563 34.26 -3.15 -6.74
C GLU A 563 32.90 -3.52 -6.14
N ALA A 564 32.00 -4.11 -6.94
CA ALA A 564 30.73 -4.62 -6.44
C ALA A 564 30.90 -5.76 -5.42
N VAL A 565 31.92 -6.62 -5.59
CA VAL A 565 32.29 -7.64 -4.60
C VAL A 565 32.82 -6.99 -3.32
N CYS A 566 33.70 -5.98 -3.44
CA CYS A 566 34.27 -5.26 -2.30
C CYS A 566 33.22 -4.53 -1.44
N ARG A 567 32.04 -4.22 -2.02
CA ARG A 567 30.90 -3.62 -1.31
C ARG A 567 29.92 -4.64 -0.70
N ARG A 568 30.17 -5.95 -0.81
CA ARG A 568 29.26 -6.97 -0.25
C ARG A 568 29.23 -6.86 1.29
N PRO A 569 28.04 -6.95 1.93
CA PRO A 569 27.90 -6.81 3.38
C PRO A 569 28.78 -7.78 4.20
N GLY A 570 29.09 -8.96 3.64
CA GLY A 570 29.95 -9.96 4.29
C GLY A 570 31.34 -9.45 4.65
N LEU A 571 31.93 -8.55 3.85
CA LEU A 571 33.23 -7.94 4.16
C LEU A 571 33.11 -6.95 5.32
N SER A 572 32.11 -6.08 5.29
CA SER A 572 31.85 -5.11 6.37
C SER A 572 31.51 -5.79 7.69
N LEU A 573 30.76 -6.90 7.66
CA LEU A 573 30.41 -7.72 8.83
C LEU A 573 31.61 -8.38 9.52
N HIS A 574 32.69 -8.63 8.78
CA HIS A 574 33.90 -9.26 9.29
C HIS A 574 35.04 -8.26 9.53
N ASP A 575 34.77 -6.96 9.46
CA ASP A 575 35.79 -5.90 9.52
C ASP A 575 36.95 -6.09 8.52
N ALA A 576 36.62 -6.69 7.37
CA ALA A 576 37.57 -7.01 6.32
C ALA A 576 37.54 -5.93 5.23
N ARG A 577 38.71 -5.42 4.86
CA ARG A 577 38.91 -4.64 3.63
C ARG A 577 39.49 -5.57 2.57
N LEU A 578 38.90 -5.60 1.38
CA LEU A 578 39.42 -6.38 0.25
C LEU A 578 40.03 -5.44 -0.79
N ASP A 579 41.36 -5.48 -0.92
CA ASP A 579 42.10 -4.80 -1.97
C ASP A 579 42.57 -5.83 -3.02
N VAL A 580 42.24 -5.62 -4.29
CA VAL A 580 42.61 -6.50 -5.41
C VAL A 580 43.64 -5.79 -6.27
N THR A 581 44.82 -6.39 -6.46
CA THR A 581 45.92 -5.74 -7.18
C THR A 581 45.65 -5.62 -8.68
N PRO A 582 46.33 -4.70 -9.39
CA PRO A 582 46.26 -4.63 -10.85
C PRO A 582 46.60 -5.96 -11.56
N ALA A 583 47.55 -6.73 -11.02
CA ALA A 583 47.92 -8.04 -11.55
C ALA A 583 46.79 -9.06 -11.37
N ALA A 584 46.10 -9.06 -10.23
CA ALA A 584 44.92 -9.89 -10.00
C ALA A 584 43.75 -9.52 -10.93
N LEU A 585 43.53 -8.23 -11.18
CA LEU A 585 42.54 -7.74 -12.15
C LEU A 585 42.85 -8.21 -13.57
N ASP A 586 44.11 -8.14 -13.99
CA ASP A 586 44.55 -8.61 -15.31
C ASP A 586 44.42 -10.13 -15.46
N TRP A 587 44.73 -10.86 -14.41
CA TRP A 587 44.54 -12.31 -14.36
C TRP A 587 43.05 -12.69 -14.44
N LEU A 588 42.18 -11.99 -13.72
CA LEU A 588 40.73 -12.18 -13.76
C LEU A 588 40.14 -11.81 -15.12
N ALA A 589 40.66 -10.78 -15.79
CA ALA A 589 40.30 -10.44 -17.16
C ALA A 589 40.67 -11.56 -18.15
N ALA A 590 41.87 -12.12 -18.04
CA ALA A 590 42.34 -13.18 -18.93
C ALA A 590 41.53 -14.48 -18.81
N ARG A 591 41.12 -14.85 -17.59
CA ARG A 591 40.34 -16.09 -17.32
C ARG A 591 38.82 -15.91 -17.35
N GLY A 592 38.32 -14.71 -17.06
CA GLY A 592 36.90 -14.38 -17.04
C GLY A 592 36.31 -14.12 -18.43
N PHE A 593 37.16 -14.04 -19.45
CA PHE A 593 36.77 -13.85 -20.84
C PHE A 593 36.89 -15.15 -21.63
N ASP A 594 35.82 -15.51 -22.33
CA ASP A 594 35.84 -16.55 -23.34
C ASP A 594 35.46 -15.93 -24.70
N PRO A 595 36.29 -16.07 -25.75
CA PRO A 595 35.98 -15.53 -27.08
C PRO A 595 34.62 -15.98 -27.65
N ARG A 596 34.12 -17.16 -27.25
CA ARG A 596 32.83 -17.74 -27.66
C ARG A 596 31.66 -17.26 -26.80
N TYR A 597 31.86 -17.07 -25.49
CA TYR A 597 30.79 -16.75 -24.52
C TYR A 597 30.80 -15.30 -24.00
N GLY A 598 31.77 -14.48 -24.41
CA GLY A 598 31.94 -13.09 -23.99
C GLY A 598 32.25 -12.96 -22.50
N ALA A 599 31.74 -11.91 -21.85
CA ALA A 599 31.90 -11.68 -20.41
C ALA A 599 30.93 -12.52 -19.53
N ARG A 600 30.15 -13.46 -20.10
CA ARG A 600 29.22 -14.30 -19.31
C ARG A 600 29.95 -15.20 -18.27
N PRO A 601 31.12 -15.79 -18.57
CA PRO A 601 31.88 -16.57 -17.59
C PRO A 601 32.50 -15.71 -16.48
N LEU A 602 32.64 -14.40 -16.67
CA LEU A 602 33.34 -13.52 -15.74
C LEU A 602 32.78 -13.59 -14.32
N LYS A 603 31.45 -13.55 -14.16
CA LYS A 603 30.83 -13.65 -12.82
C LYS A 603 31.15 -14.98 -12.16
N ARG A 604 31.19 -16.08 -12.92
CA ARG A 604 31.56 -17.40 -12.40
C ARG A 604 33.04 -17.47 -12.03
N ALA A 605 33.91 -16.88 -12.84
CA ALA A 605 35.34 -16.79 -12.56
C ALA A 605 35.60 -15.93 -11.32
N LEU A 606 34.96 -14.76 -11.19
CA LEU A 606 35.01 -13.94 -9.99
C LEU A 606 34.50 -14.68 -8.76
N GLU A 607 33.36 -15.36 -8.87
CA GLU A 607 32.81 -16.09 -7.73
C GLU A 607 33.76 -17.22 -7.30
N ARG A 608 34.26 -18.03 -8.24
CA ARG A 608 35.13 -19.18 -7.97
C ARG A 608 36.54 -18.78 -7.49
N GLU A 609 37.15 -17.80 -8.13
CA GLU A 609 38.58 -17.48 -7.95
C GLU A 609 38.81 -16.36 -6.93
N LEU A 610 37.83 -15.48 -6.69
CA LEU A 610 37.95 -14.36 -5.76
C LEU A 610 37.00 -14.53 -4.56
N VAL A 611 35.69 -14.65 -4.79
CA VAL A 611 34.70 -14.64 -3.70
C VAL A 611 34.81 -15.88 -2.83
N VAL A 612 34.83 -17.07 -3.41
CA VAL A 612 34.86 -18.34 -2.66
C VAL A 612 36.11 -18.42 -1.77
N PRO A 613 37.34 -18.11 -2.24
CA PRO A 613 38.52 -18.09 -1.39
C PRO A 613 38.44 -17.06 -0.26
N VAL A 614 37.95 -15.84 -0.55
CA VAL A 614 37.77 -14.79 0.47
C VAL A 614 36.73 -15.21 1.51
N ALA A 615 35.60 -15.77 1.08
CA ALA A 615 34.55 -16.24 1.96
C ALA A 615 34.99 -17.42 2.82
N ALA A 616 35.73 -18.38 2.25
CA ALA A 616 36.30 -19.51 2.98
C ALA A 616 37.28 -19.03 4.06
N TRP A 617 38.17 -18.11 3.72
CA TRP A 617 39.10 -17.51 4.68
C TRP A 617 38.36 -16.81 5.82
N LEU A 618 37.35 -16.00 5.51
CA LEU A 618 36.54 -15.29 6.51
C LEU A 618 35.71 -16.24 7.39
N ALA A 619 35.32 -17.41 6.88
CA ALA A 619 34.60 -18.42 7.65
C ALA A 619 35.51 -19.17 8.63
N GLU A 620 36.77 -19.43 8.23
CA GLU A 620 37.77 -20.10 9.06
C GLU A 620 38.37 -19.19 10.14
N HIS A 621 38.33 -17.86 9.94
CA HIS A 621 38.91 -16.88 10.84
C HIS A 621 37.83 -16.12 11.62
N PRO A 622 37.61 -16.43 12.91
CA PRO A 622 36.64 -15.72 13.74
C PRO A 622 37.00 -14.23 13.89
N ARG A 623 35.98 -13.41 14.14
CA ARG A 623 36.05 -11.93 14.17
C ARG A 623 37.00 -11.43 15.25
N ASN A 624 38.27 -11.22 14.88
CA ASN A 624 39.35 -10.81 15.79
C ASN A 624 39.92 -9.41 15.43
N GLY A 625 39.07 -8.50 14.97
CA GLY A 625 39.43 -7.12 14.62
C GLY A 625 39.64 -6.88 13.11
N PRO A 626 40.03 -5.65 12.71
CA PRO A 626 40.15 -5.27 11.31
C PRO A 626 41.23 -6.07 10.60
N VAL A 627 40.86 -6.62 9.43
CA VAL A 627 41.77 -7.39 8.58
C VAL A 627 41.85 -6.72 7.21
N SER A 628 43.07 -6.50 6.73
CA SER A 628 43.32 -6.14 5.34
C SER A 628 43.56 -7.41 4.53
N LEU A 629 42.63 -7.75 3.65
CA LEU A 629 42.75 -8.81 2.66
C LEU A 629 43.28 -8.21 1.36
N SER A 630 44.45 -8.65 0.94
CA SER A 630 45.00 -8.33 -0.38
C SER A 630 44.98 -9.56 -1.27
N VAL A 631 44.48 -9.41 -2.50
CA VAL A 631 44.48 -10.47 -3.51
C VAL A 631 45.41 -10.07 -4.65
N ASP A 632 46.44 -10.88 -4.86
CA ASP A 632 47.44 -10.70 -5.91
C ASP A 632 47.46 -11.89 -6.88
N ALA A 633 48.07 -11.75 -8.06
CA ALA A 633 48.21 -12.84 -9.02
C ALA A 633 49.66 -13.31 -9.17
N ASN A 634 49.86 -14.62 -9.25
CA ASN A 634 51.11 -15.24 -9.67
C ASN A 634 50.90 -16.16 -10.89
N SER A 635 51.94 -16.91 -11.30
CA SER A 635 51.89 -17.85 -12.42
C SER A 635 50.92 -19.02 -12.23
N GLU A 636 50.53 -19.34 -10.99
CA GLU A 636 49.70 -20.50 -10.64
C GLU A 636 48.24 -20.12 -10.33
N GLY A 637 47.98 -18.90 -9.85
CA GLY A 637 46.63 -18.42 -9.54
C GLY A 637 46.55 -17.11 -8.77
N LEU A 638 45.35 -16.79 -8.25
CA LEU A 638 45.16 -15.72 -7.30
C LEU A 638 45.62 -16.17 -5.91
N GLN A 639 46.38 -15.32 -5.22
CA GLN A 639 46.82 -15.53 -3.85
C GLN A 639 46.16 -14.51 -2.94
N LEU A 640 45.49 -15.00 -1.90
CA LEU A 640 44.94 -14.18 -0.83
C LEU A 640 46.00 -14.03 0.27
N ARG A 641 46.30 -12.80 0.66
CA ARG A 641 47.12 -12.46 1.83
C ARG A 641 46.28 -11.67 2.80
N ALA A 642 46.31 -12.07 4.06
CA ALA A 642 45.62 -11.38 5.13
C ALA A 642 46.65 -10.75 6.07
N GLU A 643 46.55 -9.45 6.29
CA GLU A 643 47.33 -8.72 7.28
C GLU A 643 46.38 -8.26 8.39
N SER A 644 46.69 -8.66 9.63
CA SER A 644 46.02 -8.09 10.80
C SER A 644 46.49 -6.65 10.95
N VAL A 645 45.57 -5.70 10.80
CA VAL A 645 45.87 -4.29 11.02
C VAL A 645 45.92 -4.09 12.53
N GLY A 646 47.11 -3.75 13.07
CA GLY A 646 47.45 -3.71 14.49
C GLY A 646 46.29 -3.35 15.43
N GLY A 647 45.79 -4.35 16.16
CA GLY A 647 44.48 -4.37 16.81
C GLY A 647 44.39 -3.74 18.21
N ALA A 648 44.77 -2.47 18.40
CA ALA A 648 44.45 -1.77 19.65
C ALA A 648 43.94 -0.34 19.50
N ALA A 649 44.38 0.41 18.49
CA ALA A 649 43.96 1.80 18.29
C ALA A 649 42.75 1.94 17.34
N GLU A 650 42.65 1.10 16.30
CA GLU A 650 41.55 1.19 15.31
C GLU A 650 40.28 0.43 15.71
N GLY A 651 40.40 -0.68 16.44
CA GLY A 651 39.24 -1.41 16.99
C GLY A 651 38.47 -0.60 18.03
N VAL A 652 39.18 0.25 18.79
CA VAL A 652 38.58 1.21 19.72
C VAL A 652 37.86 2.33 18.96
N GLY A 653 38.41 2.78 17.83
CA GLY A 653 37.77 3.75 16.94
C GLY A 653 36.50 3.21 16.27
N ARG A 654 36.53 1.97 15.77
CA ARG A 654 35.36 1.34 15.14
C ARG A 654 34.24 1.03 16.14
N GLN A 655 34.59 0.47 17.31
CA GLN A 655 33.61 0.28 18.39
C GLN A 655 33.05 1.62 18.88
N ALA A 656 33.86 2.68 18.91
CA ALA A 656 33.37 4.03 19.23
C ALA A 656 32.39 4.55 18.18
N ILE A 657 32.67 4.39 16.87
CA ILE A 657 31.77 4.80 15.79
C ILE A 657 30.49 3.95 15.81
N GLU A 658 30.59 2.63 15.93
CA GLU A 658 29.44 1.72 16.00
C GLU A 658 28.57 2.04 17.21
N LYS A 659 29.17 2.32 18.37
CA LYS A 659 28.43 2.76 19.56
C LYS A 659 27.69 4.09 19.31
N VAL A 660 28.33 5.06 18.67
CA VAL A 660 27.70 6.35 18.34
C VAL A 660 26.59 6.17 17.30
N LEU A 661 26.77 5.28 16.33
CA LEU A 661 25.76 4.93 15.33
C LEU A 661 24.56 4.23 15.97
N GLU A 662 24.79 3.29 16.89
CA GLU A 662 23.73 2.66 17.70
C GLU A 662 22.99 3.69 18.56
N GLU A 663 23.70 4.62 19.18
CA GLU A 663 23.12 5.72 19.95
C GLU A 663 22.26 6.64 19.06
N ALA A 664 22.72 6.97 17.84
CA ALA A 664 21.98 7.78 16.87
C ALA A 664 20.74 7.06 16.34
N ALA A 665 20.86 5.79 15.96
CA ALA A 665 19.76 4.97 15.49
C ALA A 665 18.69 4.75 16.58
N SER A 666 19.13 4.53 17.82
CA SER A 666 18.25 4.45 18.99
C SER A 666 17.51 5.77 19.22
N LEU A 667 18.22 6.90 19.17
CA LEU A 667 17.61 8.23 19.28
C LEU A 667 16.61 8.50 18.16
N ARG A 668 16.94 8.19 16.89
CA ARG A 668 16.00 8.36 15.76
C ARG A 668 14.77 7.48 15.94
N ALA A 669 14.95 6.21 16.30
CA ALA A 669 13.84 5.29 16.55
C ALA A 669 12.95 5.82 17.68
N GLU A 670 13.53 6.37 18.75
CA GLU A 670 12.82 7.00 19.85
C GLU A 670 12.03 8.23 19.35
N VAL A 671 12.67 9.17 18.65
CA VAL A 671 12.02 10.38 18.10
C VAL A 671 10.86 10.02 17.17
N GLN A 672 11.07 9.07 16.26
CA GLN A 672 10.02 8.58 15.34
C GLN A 672 8.86 7.96 16.11
N ARG A 673 9.16 7.12 17.11
CA ARG A 673 8.14 6.48 17.95
C ARG A 673 7.28 7.53 18.66
N TRP A 674 7.90 8.54 19.28
CA TRP A 674 7.18 9.64 19.95
C TRP A 674 6.39 10.52 18.95
N SER A 675 6.93 10.78 17.75
CA SER A 675 6.25 11.58 16.71
C SER A 675 5.00 10.91 16.13
N ARG A 676 4.88 9.59 16.30
CA ARG A 676 3.75 8.75 15.88
C ARG A 676 2.87 8.30 17.05
N SER A 677 3.17 8.78 18.25
CA SER A 677 2.40 8.44 19.44
C SER A 677 0.96 8.98 19.36
N ASN A 678 0.02 8.30 20.04
CA ASN A 678 -1.37 8.73 20.11
C ASN A 678 -1.55 10.21 20.56
N PRO A 679 -0.79 10.74 21.54
CA PRO A 679 -0.82 12.15 21.90
C PRO A 679 -0.47 13.09 20.73
N MET A 680 0.56 12.77 19.95
CA MET A 680 0.96 13.58 18.79
C MET A 680 -0.09 13.51 17.67
N VAL A 681 -0.70 12.35 17.47
CA VAL A 681 -1.80 12.19 16.51
C VAL A 681 -3.03 12.99 16.95
N ALA A 682 -3.38 12.99 18.23
CA ALA A 682 -4.46 13.80 18.79
C ALA A 682 -4.17 15.30 18.61
N LEU A 683 -2.96 15.74 18.95
CA LEU A 683 -2.52 17.13 18.77
C LEU A 683 -2.64 17.60 17.31
N ARG A 684 -2.21 16.78 16.34
CA ARG A 684 -2.35 17.08 14.91
C ARG A 684 -3.81 17.14 14.46
N ARG A 685 -4.68 16.27 15.00
CA ARG A 685 -6.13 16.31 14.72
C ARG A 685 -6.76 17.59 15.26
N GLU A 686 -6.44 18.01 16.47
CA GLU A 686 -6.92 19.27 17.05
C GLU A 686 -6.47 20.48 16.25
N LEU A 687 -5.21 20.50 15.80
CA LEU A 687 -4.70 21.52 14.88
C LEU A 687 -5.50 21.59 13.57
N ALA A 688 -5.76 20.44 12.95
CA ALA A 688 -6.55 20.38 11.72
C ALA A 688 -7.98 20.87 11.91
N VAL A 689 -8.60 20.58 13.07
CA VAL A 689 -9.93 21.08 13.44
C VAL A 689 -9.91 22.60 13.63
N PHE A 690 -8.92 23.14 14.34
CA PHE A 690 -8.75 24.59 14.49
C PHE A 690 -8.52 25.30 13.15
N ASP A 691 -7.69 24.74 12.27
CA ASP A 691 -7.42 25.31 10.94
C ASP A 691 -8.67 25.36 10.06
N LYS A 692 -9.59 24.43 10.26
CA LYS A 692 -10.89 24.41 9.58
C LYS A 692 -11.86 25.42 10.20
N ALA A 693 -11.93 25.50 11.53
CA ALA A 693 -12.85 26.38 12.26
C ALA A 693 -12.47 27.87 12.11
N SER A 694 -11.17 28.19 12.18
CA SER A 694 -10.64 29.56 12.05
C SER A 694 -10.88 30.21 10.68
N ARG A 695 -11.28 29.44 9.65
CA ARG A 695 -11.66 29.96 8.33
C ARG A 695 -13.11 30.47 8.28
N GLN A 696 -13.93 30.14 9.30
CA GLN A 696 -15.31 30.59 9.36
C GLN A 696 -15.41 31.93 10.11
N PRO A 697 -16.08 32.96 9.55
CA PRO A 697 -16.22 34.27 10.21
C PRO A 697 -16.89 34.19 11.59
N ALA A 698 -17.89 33.29 11.74
CA ALA A 698 -18.62 33.08 12.99
C ALA A 698 -17.74 32.58 14.16
N TYR A 699 -16.63 31.90 13.85
CA TYR A 699 -15.69 31.41 14.87
C TYR A 699 -15.02 32.57 15.65
N TRP A 700 -14.85 33.73 15.00
CA TRP A 700 -14.16 34.89 15.58
C TRP A 700 -15.11 35.85 16.32
N GLU A 701 -16.41 35.58 16.35
CA GLU A 701 -17.40 36.39 17.07
C GLU A 701 -17.25 36.24 18.60
N GLU A 702 -16.89 35.05 19.08
CA GLU A 702 -16.58 34.78 20.49
C GLU A 702 -15.07 34.96 20.77
N ARG A 703 -14.62 36.22 20.87
CA ARG A 703 -13.20 36.58 21.05
C ARG A 703 -12.45 35.78 22.12
N GLY A 704 -13.05 35.53 23.29
CA GLY A 704 -12.39 34.83 24.38
C GLY A 704 -12.03 33.36 24.07
N LEU A 705 -12.95 32.64 23.42
CA LEU A 705 -12.73 31.24 23.01
C LEU A 705 -11.78 31.17 21.81
N ALA A 706 -11.92 32.09 20.85
CA ALA A 706 -11.04 32.17 19.69
C ALA A 706 -9.58 32.51 20.07
N GLU A 707 -9.36 33.41 21.02
CA GLU A 707 -8.03 33.75 21.55
C GLU A 707 -7.38 32.57 22.29
N GLU A 708 -8.15 31.85 23.12
CA GLU A 708 -7.64 30.69 23.86
C GLU A 708 -7.30 29.53 22.91
N SER A 709 -8.18 29.21 21.97
CA SER A 709 -7.93 28.19 20.95
C SER A 709 -6.77 28.56 20.03
N SER A 710 -6.66 29.83 19.62
CA SER A 710 -5.52 30.29 18.81
C SER A 710 -4.19 30.17 19.55
N ARG A 711 -4.16 30.43 20.86
CA ARG A 711 -2.95 30.23 21.68
C ARG A 711 -2.57 28.75 21.75
N LYS A 712 -3.54 27.88 22.07
CA LYS A 712 -3.33 26.42 22.13
C LYS A 712 -2.83 25.86 20.79
N SER A 713 -3.42 26.30 19.67
CA SER A 713 -2.97 25.87 18.35
C SER A 713 -1.60 26.42 17.96
N SER A 714 -1.23 27.62 18.40
CA SER A 714 0.13 28.13 18.22
C SER A 714 1.16 27.28 18.96
N GLU A 715 0.89 26.96 20.24
CA GLU A 715 1.75 26.09 21.07
C GLU A 715 1.86 24.68 20.46
N ALA A 716 0.76 24.12 19.95
CA ALA A 716 0.72 22.83 19.30
C ALA A 716 1.50 22.80 17.97
N ARG A 717 1.41 23.85 17.13
CA ARG A 717 2.20 23.96 15.89
C ARG A 717 3.69 24.08 16.17
N GLU A 718 4.06 24.86 17.20
CA GLU A 718 5.45 25.00 17.62
C GLU A 718 6.01 23.64 18.05
N LEU A 719 5.25 22.88 18.84
CA LEU A 719 5.63 21.55 19.28
C LEU A 719 5.75 20.56 18.12
N GLU A 720 4.78 20.54 17.19
CA GLU A 720 4.83 19.68 16.01
C GLU A 720 6.04 19.99 15.13
N LYS A 721 6.33 21.28 14.91
CA LYS A 721 7.51 21.73 14.17
C LYS A 721 8.79 21.28 14.86
N ALA A 722 8.91 21.49 16.18
CA ALA A 722 10.10 21.09 16.92
C ALA A 722 10.37 19.59 16.87
N PHE A 723 9.32 18.75 16.95
CA PHE A 723 9.46 17.29 16.76
C PHE A 723 9.90 16.92 15.34
N ARG A 724 9.39 17.62 14.32
CA ARG A 724 9.79 17.40 12.92
C ARG A 724 11.25 17.77 12.69
N ASP A 725 11.68 18.92 13.21
CA ASP A 725 13.05 19.41 13.08
C ASP A 725 14.03 18.45 13.76
N VAL A 726 13.72 17.97 14.97
CA VAL A 726 14.53 16.96 15.68
C VAL A 726 14.56 15.62 14.94
N ALA A 727 13.44 15.20 14.32
CA ALA A 727 13.40 13.97 13.53
C ALA A 727 14.29 14.06 12.28
N GLN A 728 14.24 15.18 11.56
CA GLN A 728 15.09 15.42 10.39
C GLN A 728 16.57 15.50 10.76
N GLN A 729 16.90 16.17 11.88
CA GLN A 729 18.28 16.22 12.37
C GLN A 729 18.80 14.84 12.81
N ALA A 730 17.96 14.03 13.46
CA ALA A 730 18.34 12.66 13.84
C ALA A 730 18.65 11.79 12.62
N GLU A 731 17.82 11.89 11.57
CA GLU A 731 18.01 11.19 10.30
C GLU A 731 19.29 11.64 9.58
N ALA A 732 19.50 12.96 9.46
CA ALA A 732 20.70 13.50 8.83
C ALA A 732 21.99 13.13 9.58
N ILE A 733 21.98 13.15 10.92
CA ILE A 733 23.14 12.75 11.73
C ILE A 733 23.42 11.25 11.59
N GLU A 734 22.39 10.40 11.56
CA GLU A 734 22.54 8.96 11.33
C GLU A 734 23.13 8.67 9.95
N ASP A 735 22.66 9.34 8.89
CA ASP A 735 23.21 9.21 7.54
C ASP A 735 24.69 9.63 7.47
N LEU A 736 25.04 10.78 8.08
CA LEU A 736 26.42 11.23 8.18
C LEU A 736 27.30 10.30 9.01
N LEU A 737 26.76 9.67 10.05
CA LEU A 737 27.45 8.65 10.84
C LEU A 737 27.62 7.35 10.06
N PHE A 738 26.66 6.97 9.23
CA PHE A 738 26.80 5.85 8.28
C PHE A 738 27.89 6.14 7.27
N GLU A 739 27.96 7.34 6.70
CA GLU A 739 29.04 7.76 5.82
C GLU A 739 30.40 7.76 6.54
N ALA A 740 30.46 8.30 7.77
CA ALA A 740 31.68 8.30 8.59
C ALA A 740 32.13 6.87 8.95
N HIS A 741 31.18 5.96 9.18
CA HIS A 741 31.43 4.53 9.41
C HIS A 741 31.98 3.84 8.15
N LEU A 742 31.40 4.12 6.97
CA LEU A 742 31.87 3.57 5.69
C LEU A 742 33.24 4.11 5.28
N SER A 743 33.51 5.39 5.54
CA SER A 743 34.75 6.10 5.20
C SER A 743 35.84 6.04 6.28
N ARG A 744 35.54 5.47 7.46
CA ARG A 744 36.45 5.34 8.61
C ARG A 744 36.95 6.68 9.18
N ALA A 745 36.12 7.73 9.12
CA ALA A 745 36.47 9.08 9.57
C ALA A 745 36.21 9.27 11.09
N VAL A 746 37.13 8.79 11.93
CA VAL A 746 36.98 8.82 13.41
C VAL A 746 36.73 10.24 13.96
N GLY A 747 37.46 11.25 13.48
CA GLY A 747 37.27 12.64 13.94
C GLY A 747 35.91 13.25 13.57
N GLN A 748 35.30 12.79 12.47
CA GLN A 748 33.95 13.18 12.08
C GLN A 748 32.91 12.54 12.99
N ALA A 749 33.08 11.25 13.31
CA ALA A 749 32.20 10.55 14.24
C ALA A 749 32.26 11.10 15.68
N GLU A 750 33.42 11.53 16.17
CA GLU A 750 33.53 12.21 17.47
C GLU A 750 32.83 13.58 17.51
N SER A 751 32.81 14.30 16.39
CA SER A 751 32.02 15.53 16.25
C SER A 751 30.52 15.21 16.27
N LEU A 752 30.10 14.23 15.46
CA LEU A 752 28.71 13.80 15.37
C LEU A 752 28.19 13.20 16.69
N ALA A 753 29.03 12.53 17.48
CA ALA A 753 28.67 12.04 18.82
C ALA A 753 28.22 13.17 19.77
N ARG A 754 28.88 14.34 19.68
CA ARG A 754 28.48 15.53 20.43
C ARG A 754 27.15 16.08 19.92
N GLU A 755 26.90 16.01 18.62
CA GLU A 755 25.62 16.40 18.01
C GLU A 755 24.49 15.45 18.41
N VAL A 756 24.69 14.12 18.41
CA VAL A 756 23.73 13.13 18.94
C VAL A 756 23.40 13.43 20.40
N SER A 757 24.41 13.69 21.22
CA SER A 757 24.23 14.05 22.63
C SER A 757 23.46 15.37 22.80
N GLY A 758 23.75 16.37 21.96
CA GLY A 758 23.03 17.65 21.94
C GLY A 758 21.57 17.49 21.53
N LEU A 759 21.32 16.69 20.49
CA LEU A 759 19.98 16.39 20.00
C LEU A 759 19.15 15.63 21.03
N ARG A 760 19.75 14.66 21.73
CA ARG A 760 19.10 13.95 22.83
C ARG A 760 18.68 14.89 23.97
N ARG A 761 19.53 15.86 24.32
CA ARG A 761 19.18 16.90 25.31
C ARG A 761 18.07 17.83 24.82
N ALA A 762 18.07 18.18 23.52
CA ALA A 762 17.01 19.00 22.93
C ALA A 762 15.68 18.25 22.81
N PHE A 763 15.72 16.92 22.66
CA PHE A 763 14.54 16.08 22.54
C PHE A 763 13.80 15.87 23.88
N LEU A 764 14.53 15.82 24.99
CA LEU A 764 13.95 15.62 26.33
C LEU A 764 12.81 16.61 26.69
N PRO A 765 12.99 17.95 26.59
CA PRO A 765 11.91 18.88 26.89
C PRO A 765 10.73 18.78 25.92
N LEU A 766 10.94 18.29 24.69
CA LEU A 766 9.84 18.07 23.74
C LEU A 766 8.96 16.89 24.17
N ARG A 767 9.56 15.79 24.67
CA ARG A 767 8.83 14.66 25.26
C ARG A 767 7.97 15.10 26.44
N GLU A 768 8.54 15.93 27.31
CA GLU A 768 7.84 16.48 28.48
C GLU A 768 6.68 17.40 28.08
N ARG A 769 6.89 18.30 27.11
CA ARG A 769 5.84 19.18 26.56
C ARG A 769 4.71 18.38 25.91
N LEU A 770 5.03 17.35 25.13
CA LEU A 770 4.02 16.48 24.52
C LEU A 770 3.23 15.71 25.58
N TYR A 771 3.90 15.14 26.58
CA TYR A 771 3.21 14.47 27.68
C TYR A 771 2.32 15.44 28.45
N ALA A 772 2.79 16.64 28.75
CA ALA A 772 2.01 17.65 29.45
C ALA A 772 0.76 18.08 28.68
N SER A 773 0.80 18.05 27.35
CA SER A 773 -0.38 18.34 26.50
C SER A 773 -1.54 17.37 26.70
N LEU A 774 -1.30 16.18 27.27
CA LEU A 774 -2.35 15.21 27.60
C LEU A 774 -3.22 15.64 28.78
N PHE A 775 -2.82 16.68 29.51
CA PHE A 775 -3.50 17.14 30.70
C PHE A 775 -3.98 18.59 30.53
N PRO A 776 -5.10 18.98 31.17
CA PRO A 776 -5.55 20.36 31.18
C PRO A 776 -4.47 21.31 31.73
N THR A 777 -4.43 22.55 31.22
CA THR A 777 -3.51 23.57 31.71
C THR A 777 -3.76 23.88 33.18
N SER A 778 -2.88 23.39 34.05
CA SER A 778 -2.92 23.65 35.49
C SER A 778 -1.68 24.42 35.93
N ARG A 779 -1.87 25.36 36.86
CA ARG A 779 -0.77 26.15 37.46
C ARG A 779 -0.06 25.43 38.62
N GLY A 780 -0.49 24.21 38.96
CA GLY A 780 0.12 23.39 39.99
C GLY A 780 -0.58 22.07 40.25
N CYS A 781 0.08 21.19 41.00
CA CYS A 781 -0.48 19.91 41.42
C CYS A 781 -0.33 19.74 42.94
N THR A 782 -1.10 18.81 43.50
CA THR A 782 -0.93 18.38 44.88
C THR A 782 -0.66 16.88 44.93
N LEU A 783 0.42 16.47 45.60
CA LEU A 783 0.65 15.09 46.00
C LEU A 783 0.28 14.92 47.47
N ILE A 784 -0.51 13.90 47.78
CA ILE A 784 -0.90 13.51 49.13
C ILE A 784 -0.31 12.13 49.40
N LEU A 785 0.63 12.06 50.33
CA LEU A 785 1.33 10.86 50.74
C LEU A 785 0.75 10.35 52.05
N ILE A 786 0.36 9.09 52.07
CA ILE A 786 -0.19 8.40 53.24
C ILE A 786 0.68 7.18 53.55
N PRO A 787 1.33 7.14 54.72
CA PRO A 787 2.19 6.04 55.09
C PRO A 787 1.35 4.85 55.58
N GLY A 788 1.75 3.63 55.22
CA GLY A 788 1.32 2.43 55.93
C GLY A 788 1.76 2.44 57.40
N ARG A 789 1.26 1.50 58.21
CA ARG A 789 1.55 1.46 59.66
C ARG A 789 3.05 1.37 59.93
N GLY A 790 3.63 2.47 60.43
CA GLY A 790 5.06 2.60 60.76
C GLY A 790 5.99 2.90 59.58
N ALA A 791 5.45 3.20 58.39
CA ALA A 791 6.18 3.56 57.17
C ALA A 791 6.51 5.07 57.06
N TRP A 792 6.52 5.81 58.18
CA TRP A 792 6.87 7.24 58.18
C TRP A 792 8.27 7.51 57.62
N PRO A 793 9.33 6.73 57.94
CA PRO A 793 10.67 6.95 57.37
C PRO A 793 10.70 6.81 55.84
N GLN A 794 9.99 5.84 55.27
CA GLN A 794 9.89 5.63 53.82
C GLN A 794 9.10 6.76 53.14
N LEU A 795 8.04 7.25 53.79
CA LEU A 795 7.33 8.44 53.31
C LEU A 795 8.25 9.68 53.29
N VAL A 796 9.05 9.90 54.34
CA VAL A 796 10.00 11.02 54.39
C VAL A 796 11.03 10.91 53.25
N THR A 797 11.45 9.70 52.90
CA THR A 797 12.35 9.45 51.78
C THR A 797 11.74 9.89 50.45
N LEU A 798 10.49 9.52 50.17
CA LEU A 798 9.76 10.00 48.97
C LEU A 798 9.51 11.51 49.00
N ALA A 799 9.08 12.05 50.15
CA ALA A 799 8.81 13.47 50.29
C ALA A 799 10.05 14.32 49.99
N LYS A 800 11.22 13.92 50.50
CA LYS A 800 12.50 14.57 50.19
C LYS A 800 12.87 14.45 48.71
N ALA A 801 12.62 13.30 48.08
CA ALA A 801 12.85 13.11 46.65
C ALA A 801 11.97 14.05 45.81
N TYR A 802 10.69 14.22 46.16
CA TYR A 802 9.78 15.17 45.50
C TYR A 802 10.18 16.63 45.74
N GLU A 803 10.54 17.01 46.98
CA GLU A 803 11.02 18.37 47.30
C GLU A 803 12.30 18.70 46.53
N SER A 804 13.25 17.74 46.45
CA SER A 804 14.52 17.91 45.73
C SER A 804 14.32 18.00 44.23
N TRP A 805 13.44 17.16 43.66
CA TRP A 805 13.08 17.20 42.25
C TRP A 805 12.41 18.54 41.90
N ALA A 806 11.45 19.00 42.71
CA ALA A 806 10.79 20.29 42.49
C ALA A 806 11.80 21.47 42.54
N ALA A 807 12.75 21.44 43.48
CA ALA A 807 13.81 22.44 43.56
C ALA A 807 14.75 22.40 42.34
N ALA A 808 15.15 21.22 41.88
CA ALA A 808 16.00 21.05 40.70
C ALA A 808 15.32 21.60 39.43
N GLN A 809 14.00 21.44 39.31
CA GLN A 809 13.19 21.95 38.21
C GLN A 809 12.79 23.44 38.37
N SER A 810 13.33 24.15 39.36
CA SER A 810 12.99 25.55 39.67
C SER A 810 11.49 25.78 39.93
N LEU A 811 10.79 24.78 40.47
CA LEU A 811 9.38 24.86 40.85
C LEU A 811 9.25 25.31 42.31
N SER A 812 8.25 26.15 42.58
CA SER A 812 7.90 26.50 43.96
C SER A 812 7.04 25.40 44.57
N PHE A 813 7.29 25.03 45.83
CA PHE A 813 6.46 24.06 46.52
C PHE A 813 6.09 24.50 47.94
N GLN A 814 4.94 24.02 48.42
CA GLN A 814 4.45 24.22 49.78
C GLN A 814 4.00 22.89 50.35
N ARG A 815 4.39 22.57 51.58
CA ARG A 815 3.98 21.33 52.25
C ARG A 815 2.97 21.57 53.37
N ALA A 816 2.11 20.58 53.56
CA ALA A 816 1.13 20.51 54.64
C ALA A 816 1.22 19.14 55.33
N LEU A 817 0.96 19.12 56.62
CA LEU A 817 0.96 17.91 57.44
C LEU A 817 -0.42 17.68 58.02
N LEU A 818 -0.81 16.41 58.08
CA LEU A 818 -2.08 16.00 58.65
C LEU A 818 -1.90 15.67 60.13
N LYS A 819 -2.23 16.65 60.98
CA LYS A 819 -2.00 16.61 62.43
C LYS A 819 -3.34 16.48 63.18
N PRO A 820 -3.36 15.85 64.37
CA PRO A 820 -4.54 15.87 65.24
C PRO A 820 -4.79 17.29 65.75
N GLU A 821 -6.06 17.69 65.84
CA GLU A 821 -6.44 19.00 66.42
C GLU A 821 -5.83 19.15 67.82
N GLU A 822 -5.00 20.20 67.98
CA GLU A 822 -4.49 20.55 69.31
C GLU A 822 -5.67 21.12 70.12
N PRO A 823 -5.88 20.67 71.36
CA PRO A 823 -6.98 21.17 72.16
C PRO A 823 -6.82 22.68 72.34
N LYS A 824 -7.88 23.44 72.06
CA LYS A 824 -7.90 24.88 72.37
C LYS A 824 -7.66 25.06 73.87
N ASP A 825 -6.87 26.06 74.23
CA ASP A 825 -6.57 26.39 75.62
C ASP A 825 -7.86 26.54 76.43
N GLY A 826 -8.16 25.55 77.30
CA GLY A 826 -9.33 25.53 78.16
C GLY A 826 -10.12 24.21 78.24
N GLU A 827 -9.95 23.26 77.33
CA GLU A 827 -10.70 21.99 77.35
C GLU A 827 -10.00 20.89 78.18
N LYS A 828 -10.63 20.45 79.28
CA LYS A 828 -10.07 19.50 80.28
C LYS A 828 -10.20 18.01 79.94
N LYS A 829 -10.72 17.63 78.76
CA LYS A 829 -10.75 16.22 78.32
C LYS A 829 -9.82 16.04 77.12
N LYS A 830 -8.70 15.34 77.33
CA LYS A 830 -7.94 14.75 76.21
C LYS A 830 -8.88 13.73 75.53
N PRO A 831 -9.32 13.93 74.28
CA PRO A 831 -9.89 12.83 73.52
C PRO A 831 -8.85 11.70 73.47
N SER A 832 -9.33 10.45 73.49
CA SER A 832 -8.47 9.30 73.17
C SER A 832 -7.73 9.63 71.88
N ARG A 833 -6.41 9.39 71.84
CA ARG A 833 -5.55 9.75 70.69
C ARG A 833 -6.01 9.09 69.37
N LYS A 834 -6.97 8.15 69.44
CA LYS A 834 -7.61 7.49 68.31
C LYS A 834 -8.81 8.25 67.71
N ASP A 835 -9.39 9.22 68.41
CA ASP A 835 -10.69 9.81 68.04
C ASP A 835 -10.66 11.35 67.85
N ALA A 836 -9.47 11.97 67.85
CA ALA A 836 -9.32 13.40 67.59
C ALA A 836 -9.46 13.70 66.07
N PRO A 837 -10.26 14.68 65.65
CA PRO A 837 -10.36 15.06 64.25
C PRO A 837 -9.00 15.51 63.71
N LEU A 838 -8.65 15.02 62.53
CA LEU A 838 -7.39 15.30 61.86
C LEU A 838 -7.59 16.48 60.89
N PHE A 839 -6.65 17.43 60.89
CA PHE A 839 -6.69 18.62 60.03
C PHE A 839 -5.35 18.87 59.34
N TRP A 840 -5.41 19.48 58.16
CA TRP A 840 -4.23 19.88 57.39
C TRP A 840 -3.67 21.20 57.91
N ALA A 841 -2.40 21.21 58.29
CA ALA A 841 -1.67 22.39 58.73
C ALA A 841 -0.45 22.63 57.85
N GLN A 842 -0.26 23.86 57.37
CA GLN A 842 0.91 24.23 56.58
C GLN A 842 2.18 24.18 57.45
N GLU A 843 3.26 23.58 56.94
CA GLU A 843 4.52 23.41 57.67
C GLU A 843 5.70 23.94 56.84
N LYS A 844 6.38 25.00 57.29
CA LYS A 844 7.46 25.65 56.51
C LYS A 844 8.86 25.57 57.11
N LYS A 845 9.03 25.16 58.37
CA LYS A 845 10.30 25.39 59.10
C LYS A 845 10.99 24.13 59.64
N THR A 846 10.25 23.04 59.89
CA THR A 846 10.79 21.87 60.62
C THR A 846 11.36 20.79 59.67
N PRO A 847 12.60 20.29 59.83
CA PRO A 847 13.09 19.15 59.04
C PRO A 847 12.19 17.91 59.18
N LEU A 848 11.94 17.20 58.08
CA LEU A 848 10.95 16.09 58.06
C LEU A 848 11.30 14.94 59.03
N ASP A 849 12.59 14.70 59.26
CA ASP A 849 13.06 13.64 60.17
C ASP A 849 12.86 13.98 61.65
N GLU A 850 12.65 15.26 61.97
CA GLU A 850 12.56 15.78 63.35
C GLU A 850 11.12 15.91 63.84
N ILE A 851 10.13 15.71 62.97
CA ILE A 851 8.70 15.86 63.30
C ILE A 851 8.26 14.72 64.22
N LYS A 852 7.95 15.07 65.48
CA LYS A 852 7.40 14.14 66.48
C LYS A 852 6.19 14.77 67.19
N PRO A 853 5.06 14.05 67.35
CA PRO A 853 4.76 12.71 66.81
C PRO A 853 4.62 12.70 65.29
N ALA A 854 4.85 11.54 64.65
CA ALA A 854 4.68 11.38 63.21
C ALA A 854 3.23 11.71 62.81
N PRO A 855 3.02 12.61 61.83
CA PRO A 855 1.69 12.97 61.37
C PRO A 855 1.06 11.84 60.56
N ALA A 856 -0.27 11.91 60.38
CA ALA A 856 -1.03 10.87 59.70
C ALA A 856 -0.86 10.87 58.18
N GLY A 857 -0.32 11.95 57.62
CA GLY A 857 -0.11 12.14 56.19
C GLY A 857 0.68 13.41 55.90
N TYR A 858 1.19 13.50 54.68
CA TYR A 858 1.97 14.61 54.15
C TYR A 858 1.37 15.02 52.81
N ALA A 859 1.30 16.31 52.53
CA ALA A 859 0.93 16.82 51.23
C ALA A 859 1.98 17.83 50.76
N ILE A 860 2.31 17.78 49.47
CA ILE A 860 3.15 18.77 48.79
C ILE A 860 2.38 19.34 47.61
N GLN A 861 2.25 20.66 47.61
CA GLN A 861 1.71 21.44 46.51
C GLN A 861 2.87 21.98 45.70
N VAL A 862 2.91 21.70 44.40
CA VAL A 862 3.99 22.14 43.49
C VAL A 862 3.38 23.07 42.44
N THR A 863 3.92 24.27 42.30
CA THR A 863 3.47 25.31 41.37
C THR A 863 4.65 25.85 40.55
N GLY A 864 4.44 26.08 39.24
CA GLY A 864 5.49 26.62 38.36
C GLY A 864 5.18 26.48 36.86
N HIS A 865 6.14 26.90 36.03
CA HIS A 865 6.00 27.02 34.57
C HIS A 865 6.31 25.73 33.78
N ILE A 866 7.12 24.83 34.35
CA ILE A 866 7.38 23.49 33.78
C ILE A 866 6.39 22.53 34.45
N HIS A 867 5.64 21.78 33.64
CA HIS A 867 4.38 21.17 34.05
C HIS A 867 4.50 20.24 35.28
N PRO A 868 3.99 20.65 36.47
CA PRO A 868 3.97 19.81 37.67
C PRO A 868 3.15 18.52 37.51
N LEU A 869 2.41 18.41 36.41
CA LEU A 869 1.64 17.26 35.96
C LEU A 869 2.51 16.05 35.61
N LEU A 870 3.83 16.21 35.47
CA LEU A 870 4.77 15.08 35.40
C LEU A 870 4.64 14.18 36.64
N LEU A 871 4.35 14.76 37.81
CA LEU A 871 4.11 14.02 39.06
C LEU A 871 2.78 13.24 39.06
N ALA A 872 1.95 13.32 38.01
CA ALA A 872 0.80 12.42 37.85
C ALA A 872 1.26 10.96 37.79
N SER A 873 2.50 10.72 37.34
CA SER A 873 3.13 9.40 37.41
C SER A 873 3.11 8.83 38.80
N GLU A 874 3.14 9.64 39.85
CA GLU A 874 3.35 9.15 41.21
C GLU A 874 2.06 8.61 41.85
N HIS A 875 0.90 8.81 41.21
CA HIS A 875 -0.39 8.38 41.74
C HIS A 875 -0.49 6.85 41.89
N GLY A 876 -0.41 6.31 43.10
CA GLY A 876 -0.55 4.87 43.31
C GLY A 876 0.07 4.39 44.60
N VAL A 877 0.64 3.19 44.54
CA VAL A 877 1.19 2.48 45.70
C VAL A 877 2.67 2.18 45.45
N HIS A 878 3.51 2.76 46.30
CA HIS A 878 4.96 2.60 46.28
C HIS A 878 5.38 1.59 47.33
N ARG A 879 6.05 0.51 46.91
CA ARG A 879 6.53 -0.55 47.80
C ARG A 879 8.04 -0.43 48.01
N PHE A 880 8.42 -0.25 49.27
CA PHE A 880 9.81 -0.28 49.71
C PHE A 880 10.16 -1.67 50.20
N VAL A 881 11.29 -2.22 49.74
CA VAL A 881 11.84 -3.49 50.20
C VAL A 881 13.26 -3.25 50.70
N GLU A 882 13.47 -3.48 52.00
CA GLU A 882 14.76 -3.36 52.69
C GLU A 882 15.05 -4.70 53.38
N GLY A 883 15.92 -5.52 52.78
CA GLY A 883 16.16 -6.88 53.24
C GLY A 883 14.89 -7.76 53.17
N SER A 884 14.45 -8.28 54.32
CA SER A 884 13.22 -9.09 54.44
C SER A 884 11.96 -8.28 54.78
N GLN A 885 12.07 -6.95 54.85
CA GLN A 885 10.98 -6.05 55.26
C GLN A 885 10.35 -5.37 54.05
N ALA A 886 9.04 -5.17 54.08
CA ALA A 886 8.31 -4.40 53.08
C ALA A 886 7.45 -3.33 53.74
N ALA A 887 7.56 -2.09 53.26
CA ALA A 887 6.74 -0.96 53.67
C ALA A 887 6.05 -0.35 52.45
N VAL A 888 4.90 0.29 52.65
CA VAL A 888 4.08 0.84 51.57
C VAL A 888 3.74 2.29 51.87
N VAL A 889 3.87 3.14 50.86
CA VAL A 889 3.41 4.53 50.87
C VAL A 889 2.43 4.69 49.72
N ARG A 890 1.21 5.15 50.03
CA ARG A 890 0.22 5.48 49.01
C ARG A 890 0.35 6.95 48.66
N VAL A 891 0.40 7.24 47.38
CA VAL A 891 0.50 8.61 46.85
C VAL A 891 -0.73 8.89 46.02
N ARG A 892 -1.43 9.97 46.33
CA ARG A 892 -2.56 10.47 45.56
C ARG A 892 -2.14 11.76 44.90
N PHE A 893 -2.37 11.85 43.61
CA PHE A 893 -2.15 13.04 42.81
C PHE A 893 -3.47 13.77 42.56
N GLU A 894 -3.45 15.10 42.68
CA GLU A 894 -4.55 15.97 42.30
C GLU A 894 -4.04 17.03 41.29
N PRO A 895 -4.67 17.14 40.10
CA PRO A 895 -4.18 17.99 39.00
C PRO A 895 -4.45 19.50 39.22
N SER A 896 -4.85 19.91 40.42
CA SER A 896 -5.01 21.30 40.81
C SER A 896 -4.30 21.55 42.13
N ALA A 897 -3.97 22.82 42.41
CA ALA A 897 -3.56 23.26 43.74
C ALA A 897 -4.78 23.87 44.45
N PRO A 898 -5.70 23.06 45.03
CA PRO A 898 -6.75 23.60 45.87
C PRO A 898 -6.10 24.30 47.07
N ASN A 899 -6.80 25.27 47.66
CA ASN A 899 -6.36 25.89 48.92
C ASN A 899 -6.04 24.78 49.95
N VAL A 900 -5.04 24.95 50.82
CA VAL A 900 -4.65 23.92 51.81
C VAL A 900 -5.85 23.46 52.67
N TYR A 901 -6.84 24.35 52.86
CA TYR A 901 -8.09 24.08 53.57
C TYR A 901 -9.11 23.20 52.82
N SER A 902 -8.90 22.94 51.53
CA SER A 902 -9.75 22.09 50.68
C SER A 902 -9.18 20.68 50.46
N LEU A 903 -8.08 20.33 51.12
CA LEU A 903 -7.53 18.98 51.07
C LEU A 903 -8.52 17.96 51.70
N PRO A 904 -8.58 16.71 51.17
CA PRO A 904 -9.53 15.70 51.65
C PRO A 904 -9.38 15.40 53.14
N ARG A 905 -10.52 15.21 53.84
CA ARG A 905 -10.56 14.72 55.23
C ARG A 905 -10.12 13.25 55.31
N MET A 906 -9.57 12.85 56.47
CA MET A 906 -9.06 11.49 56.70
C MET A 906 -10.06 10.38 56.42
N ASP A 907 -11.33 10.59 56.76
CA ASP A 907 -12.42 9.64 56.57
C ASP A 907 -12.68 9.34 55.07
N ALA A 908 -12.35 10.26 54.17
CA ALA A 908 -12.37 10.05 52.72
C ALA A 908 -11.10 9.35 52.21
N LEU A 909 -9.97 9.51 52.91
CA LEU A 909 -8.68 8.89 52.59
C LEU A 909 -8.58 7.45 53.15
N GLU A 910 -9.24 7.15 54.27
CA GLU A 910 -9.24 5.83 54.93
C GLU A 910 -10.01 4.76 54.15
N LYS A 911 -11.04 5.15 53.39
CA LYS A 911 -11.76 4.23 52.48
C LYS A 911 -10.89 3.70 51.34
N LEU A 912 -9.73 4.33 51.10
CA LEU A 912 -8.74 3.96 50.09
C LEU A 912 -7.58 3.15 50.68
N LEU A 913 -7.58 2.81 51.97
CA LEU A 913 -6.55 1.97 52.58
C LEU A 913 -6.88 0.47 52.38
N PRO A 914 -5.98 -0.35 51.82
CA PRO A 914 -6.17 -1.80 51.84
C PRO A 914 -6.12 -2.30 53.30
N LYS A 915 -7.20 -2.94 53.76
CA LYS A 915 -7.40 -3.31 55.18
C LYS A 915 -6.44 -4.39 55.70
N HIS A 916 -5.66 -5.05 54.84
CA HIS A 916 -4.92 -6.26 55.20
C HIS A 916 -3.55 -6.38 54.52
N GLU A 917 -2.61 -5.44 54.72
CA GLU A 917 -1.23 -5.67 54.26
C GLU A 917 -0.18 -4.88 55.07
N VAL A 918 0.07 -5.29 56.32
CA VAL A 918 1.32 -4.96 57.03
C VAL A 918 1.71 -6.14 57.93
N ARG A 919 2.83 -6.83 57.65
CA ARG A 919 3.51 -7.65 58.66
C ARG A 919 4.35 -6.73 59.54
N ARG A 920 4.23 -6.91 60.87
CA ARG A 920 4.74 -6.02 61.95
C ARG A 920 6.17 -5.50 61.72
N ILE A 921 6.35 -4.18 61.84
CA ILE A 921 7.64 -3.49 61.89
C ILE A 921 8.21 -3.61 63.32
N ARG A 922 9.44 -4.13 63.45
CA ARG A 922 10.32 -3.87 64.60
C ARG A 922 11.48 -2.98 64.11
N PRO A 923 11.81 -1.88 64.80
CA PRO A 923 12.92 -1.04 64.40
C PRO A 923 14.22 -1.78 64.68
N THR A 924 15.00 -2.07 63.64
CA THR A 924 16.41 -2.46 63.80
C THR A 924 17.28 -1.23 63.56
N ALA A 925 18.02 -0.86 64.61
CA ALA A 925 19.21 -0.04 64.50
C ALA A 925 20.22 -0.78 63.60
N ASN A 926 20.90 -0.04 62.71
CA ASN A 926 21.79 -0.46 61.61
C ASN A 926 21.05 -0.41 60.25
N GLY A 927 20.95 0.72 59.54
CA GLY A 927 21.98 1.74 59.34
C GLY A 927 22.85 1.48 58.10
N GLN A 928 22.34 0.80 57.08
CA GLN A 928 22.85 0.91 55.71
C GLN A 928 21.68 1.38 54.85
N GLY A 929 21.51 2.70 54.74
CA GLY A 929 20.33 3.35 54.17
C GLY A 929 20.18 3.11 52.68
N GLY A 930 19.86 1.89 52.26
CA GLY A 930 19.56 1.55 50.87
C GLY A 930 18.63 0.34 50.77
N GLY A 931 17.76 0.36 49.76
CA GLY A 931 16.72 -0.63 49.52
C GLY A 931 16.28 -0.61 48.06
N SER A 932 15.21 -1.34 47.73
CA SER A 932 14.56 -1.22 46.42
C SER A 932 13.16 -0.63 46.55
N LEU A 933 12.87 0.36 45.72
CA LEU A 933 11.57 0.94 45.50
C LEU A 933 10.93 0.30 44.26
N GLU A 934 9.74 -0.23 44.40
CA GLU A 934 8.93 -0.80 43.32
C GLU A 934 7.64 -0.02 43.18
N ASP A 935 7.40 0.51 41.97
CA ASP A 935 6.09 1.04 41.57
C ASP A 935 5.24 -0.13 41.08
N LEU A 936 4.21 -0.48 41.86
CA LEU A 936 3.40 -1.67 41.60
C LEU A 936 2.49 -1.56 40.36
N ARG A 937 2.35 -0.37 39.74
CA ARG A 937 1.57 -0.20 38.50
C ARG A 937 2.40 -0.49 37.26
N THR A 938 3.63 0.03 37.22
CA THR A 938 4.54 -0.14 36.07
C THR A 938 5.45 -1.36 36.22
N GLY A 939 5.56 -1.91 37.43
CA GLY A 939 6.56 -2.93 37.77
C GLY A 939 7.98 -2.39 37.78
N ALA A 940 8.18 -1.07 37.67
CA ALA A 940 9.49 -0.44 37.68
C ALA A 940 10.16 -0.61 39.05
N LYS A 941 11.36 -1.19 39.06
CA LYS A 941 12.17 -1.42 40.26
C LYS A 941 13.42 -0.56 40.24
N GLN A 942 13.61 0.23 41.28
CA GLN A 942 14.77 1.07 41.45
C GLN A 942 15.49 0.74 42.76
N ARG A 943 16.79 0.50 42.70
CA ARG A 943 17.63 0.45 43.91
C ARG A 943 18.01 1.87 44.32
N PHE A 944 17.89 2.19 45.60
CA PHE A 944 18.28 3.48 46.16
C PHE A 944 19.31 3.30 47.28
N GLY A 945 20.21 4.29 47.40
CA GLY A 945 21.19 4.40 48.48
C GLY A 945 20.80 5.51 49.47
N PRO A 946 21.75 6.01 50.29
CA PRO A 946 21.46 6.98 51.35
C PRO A 946 20.94 8.32 50.84
N GLU A 947 21.12 8.63 49.56
CA GLU A 947 20.62 9.83 48.88
C GLU A 947 19.15 9.72 48.44
N GLY A 948 18.53 8.54 48.56
CA GLY A 948 17.14 8.29 48.16
C GLY A 948 16.98 7.86 46.68
N PRO A 949 15.73 7.61 46.23
CA PRO A 949 15.44 7.17 44.87
C PRO A 949 15.61 8.30 43.84
N ASN A 950 16.12 7.98 42.64
CA ASN A 950 16.19 8.93 41.53
C ASN A 950 14.84 9.00 40.82
N MET A 951 14.16 10.13 40.98
CA MET A 951 12.81 10.35 40.44
C MET A 951 12.75 10.33 38.91
N GLU A 952 13.79 10.76 38.21
CA GLU A 952 13.78 10.82 36.74
C GLU A 952 13.58 9.44 36.10
N ALA A 953 14.17 8.40 36.69
CA ALA A 953 14.04 7.03 36.19
C ALA A 953 12.62 6.46 36.36
N LEU A 954 11.94 6.80 37.45
CA LEU A 954 10.55 6.39 37.70
C LEU A 954 9.58 7.17 36.81
N LEU A 955 9.81 8.47 36.67
CA LEU A 955 9.05 9.35 35.77
C LEU A 955 9.18 8.89 34.31
N GLU A 956 10.39 8.57 33.85
CA GLU A 956 10.62 8.14 32.47
C GLU A 956 9.90 6.83 32.12
N ALA A 957 9.93 5.83 33.00
CA ALA A 957 9.22 4.57 32.79
C ALA A 957 7.70 4.79 32.68
N TRP A 958 7.15 5.66 33.52
CA TRP A 958 5.72 6.02 33.47
C TRP A 958 5.36 6.82 32.21
N LEU A 959 6.19 7.80 31.83
CA LEU A 959 6.01 8.60 30.63
C LEU A 959 5.91 7.71 29.38
N GLN A 960 6.82 6.76 29.24
CA GLN A 960 6.79 5.82 28.12
C GLN A 960 5.56 4.91 28.17
N TRP A 961 5.20 4.39 29.35
CA TRP A 961 4.01 3.56 29.51
C TRP A 961 2.72 4.32 29.13
N ARG A 962 2.53 5.56 29.60
CA ARG A 962 1.29 6.31 29.35
C ARG A 962 1.17 6.84 27.92
N VAL A 963 2.29 7.15 27.27
CA VAL A 963 2.31 7.63 25.88
C VAL A 963 2.09 6.49 24.88
N PHE A 964 2.58 5.28 25.18
CA PHE A 964 2.57 4.15 24.25
C PHE A 964 1.68 2.96 24.66
N GLY A 965 1.14 2.94 25.88
CA GLY A 965 0.24 1.90 26.36
C GLY A 965 -1.12 1.94 25.68
N THR A 966 -1.74 0.77 25.51
CA THR A 966 -3.12 0.62 25.03
C THR A 966 -4.09 1.15 26.09
N GLN A 967 -5.10 1.92 25.66
CA GLN A 967 -6.17 2.46 26.49
C GLN A 967 -7.12 1.36 27.00
N GLU A 968 -6.63 0.48 27.87
CA GLU A 968 -7.48 -0.38 28.69
C GLU A 968 -7.06 -0.17 30.14
N GLU A 969 -7.49 0.94 30.73
CA GLU A 969 -7.67 1.11 32.18
C GLU A 969 -8.27 2.51 32.41
N ASP A 970 -9.60 2.53 32.60
CA ASP A 970 -10.40 3.65 33.10
C ASP A 970 -9.98 4.09 34.51
#